data_AF-T1WY23-F1
#
_entry.id   AF-T1WY23-F1
#
_cell.length_a   1.000
_cell.length_b   1.000
_cell.length_c   1.000
_cell.angle_alpha   90.00
_cell.angle_beta   90.00
_cell.angle_gamma   90.00
#
_symmetry.space_group_name_H-M   'P 1'
#
loop_
_entity.id
_entity.type
_entity.pdbx_description
1 polymer ?
#
loop_
_entity_poly.entity_id
_entity_poly.type
_entity_poly.pdbx_seq_one_letter_code
_entity_poly.pdbx_strand_id
1 'polypeptide(L)'
;ERAGFEVRDVHYTHYGRLCPIESPEGPNIGLISSLCVYAKIDDLGFIETPYRQVKDSIVDLNNDNVVYLSAEEEEDKIIGQGNAPLNPDGTFIRSKVKCRQDADYPVVPPAQVDLMDVAPQQIASIAASLIPFLEHDDAHRALMGSNMMRQAVPLIHSEAPIVGTGIERQVCVDSRTMISAEGDGVVEFVDATVIRIKYDRSEDDDFVSFDSAVKEYRIPKFRRTNQNMVFDLRPTCVVGQRVAKGDILTEGYATEDGELALGRNLLVAYMPWKGYNYEDAIVLNERMVREDILTSVHVDEFSLEVRETKRGMEELTNDIPNVSEDATKDLDENGIIRVGARVVPGDIMIGKITPKGESDPTPEEKLLRAIFGDKAGDVKDASLKANPSLTGVVIDRKLFSKAIKTRASKAADKITLQKLDDKFQKETEELKNLMITKLLALVEDQKILGVKDTIGTEVIAKGAKLTKSVLETLDFTSLQLNNWTTDERINNLISRLVLNYLHKYNQMDAELKRKKFSITIGDELPSGIIQMAKVYIAKKRKIGVGDKMAGRHGNKGIVSKIVRQEDMPFLPDGRPVDIVLNPLGVPSRMNLGQIFEAVLGAAGYRLGVKFATPIFDGAHLDDLCEWTDKAGLPRYCSMQLYDGATGEAFDQKATVGMTYMLKLGHMVEDKMHARS
;
A
#
# COMPACT_ATOMS: atom_id res chain seq x y z
N GLU A 1 -6.21 -26.19 16.58
CA GLU A 1 -6.51 -27.20 17.61
C GLU A 1 -5.48 -28.32 17.71
N ARG A 2 -4.96 -28.87 16.59
CA ARG A 2 -3.95 -29.95 16.63
C ARG A 2 -2.51 -29.50 16.95
N ALA A 3 -2.16 -28.24 16.69
CA ALA A 3 -0.81 -27.73 16.95
C ALA A 3 -0.59 -27.50 18.45
N GLY A 4 0.33 -28.27 19.04
CA GLY A 4 0.74 -28.16 20.44
C GLY A 4 1.65 -26.96 20.72
N PHE A 5 2.17 -26.89 21.95
CA PHE A 5 3.04 -25.81 22.39
C PHE A 5 4.38 -25.79 21.65
N GLU A 6 4.98 -26.96 21.42
CA GLU A 6 6.32 -27.10 20.81
C GLU A 6 6.45 -26.42 19.44
N VAL A 7 5.41 -26.53 18.58
CA VAL A 7 5.42 -25.94 17.23
C VAL A 7 5.19 -24.42 17.27
N ARG A 8 4.67 -23.89 18.38
CA ARG A 8 4.37 -22.47 18.55
C ARG A 8 5.49 -21.71 19.25
N ASP A 9 6.42 -22.44 19.85
CA ASP A 9 7.52 -21.84 20.60
C ASP A 9 8.58 -21.26 19.65
N VAL A 10 9.36 -20.31 20.15
CA VAL A 10 10.44 -19.70 19.39
C VAL A 10 11.67 -20.61 19.47
N HIS A 11 12.04 -21.19 18.33
CA HIS A 11 13.23 -22.03 18.22
C HIS A 11 14.48 -21.19 17.89
N TYR A 12 15.66 -21.59 18.36
CA TYR A 12 16.91 -20.83 18.12
C TYR A 12 17.25 -20.71 16.62
N THR A 13 16.89 -21.70 15.81
CA THR A 13 17.06 -21.66 14.35
C THR A 13 16.23 -20.57 13.66
N HIS A 14 15.22 -20.00 14.33
CA HIS A 14 14.46 -18.87 13.80
C HIS A 14 15.32 -17.62 13.66
N TYR A 15 16.46 -17.53 14.36
CA TYR A 15 17.36 -16.38 14.30
C TYR A 15 17.71 -16.01 12.85
N GLY A 16 17.42 -14.77 12.46
CA GLY A 16 17.70 -14.26 11.11
C GLY A 16 16.77 -14.78 10.01
N ARG A 17 15.85 -15.72 10.31
CA ARG A 17 14.97 -16.40 9.36
C ARG A 17 13.51 -16.04 9.57
N LEU A 18 13.01 -16.26 10.79
CA LEU A 18 11.64 -15.97 11.21
C LEU A 18 11.67 -15.01 12.39
N CYS A 19 10.91 -13.92 12.30
CA CYS A 19 10.86 -12.90 13.32
C CYS A 19 10.24 -13.46 14.61
N PRO A 20 10.93 -13.40 15.76
CA PRO A 20 10.41 -13.90 17.03
C PRO A 20 9.36 -12.97 17.66
N ILE A 21 9.21 -11.75 17.14
CA ILE A 21 8.32 -10.72 17.67
C ILE A 21 7.00 -10.66 16.89
N GLU A 22 7.04 -10.70 15.56
CA GLU A 22 5.85 -10.47 14.73
C GLU A 22 5.05 -11.77 14.52
N SER A 23 4.07 -11.98 15.39
CA SER A 23 3.04 -13.02 15.28
C SER A 23 1.67 -12.42 15.61
N PRO A 24 0.57 -12.93 15.03
CA PRO A 24 -0.79 -12.60 15.48
C PRO A 24 -0.99 -12.95 16.95
N GLU A 25 -1.73 -12.10 17.65
CA GLU A 25 -2.23 -12.39 19.00
C GLU A 25 -3.40 -13.39 18.95
N GLY A 26 -3.55 -14.20 20.00
CA GLY A 26 -4.69 -15.11 20.16
C GLY A 26 -4.42 -16.53 19.66
N PRO A 27 -5.43 -17.24 19.10
CA PRO A 27 -5.33 -18.68 18.83
C PRO A 27 -4.24 -19.10 17.85
N ASN A 28 -3.77 -18.16 17.02
CA ASN A 28 -2.78 -18.40 15.96
C ASN A 28 -1.35 -17.97 16.35
N ILE A 29 -1.12 -17.61 17.61
CA ILE A 29 0.23 -17.25 18.08
C ILE A 29 1.22 -18.38 17.81
N GLY A 30 2.38 -18.03 17.26
CA GLY A 30 3.46 -18.95 16.89
C GLY A 30 3.19 -19.81 15.66
N LEU A 31 1.97 -19.77 15.09
CA LEU A 31 1.62 -20.51 13.88
C LEU A 31 1.79 -19.68 12.60
N ILE A 32 1.73 -18.37 12.74
CA ILE A 32 1.97 -17.42 11.66
C ILE A 32 3.14 -16.56 12.10
N SER A 33 4.26 -16.71 11.41
CA SER A 33 5.48 -15.94 11.61
C SER A 33 5.80 -15.15 10.35
N SER A 34 6.53 -14.07 10.50
CA SER A 34 6.97 -13.22 9.40
C SER A 34 8.44 -13.47 9.11
N LEU A 35 8.85 -13.39 7.84
CA LEU A 35 10.26 -13.47 7.47
C LEU A 35 11.04 -12.28 8.06
N CYS A 36 12.28 -12.54 8.44
CA CYS A 36 13.21 -11.49 8.84
C CYS A 36 13.67 -10.64 7.64
N VAL A 37 14.22 -9.45 7.91
CA VAL A 37 14.60 -8.46 6.87
C VAL A 37 15.47 -9.04 5.76
N TYR A 38 16.43 -9.90 6.10
CA TYR A 38 17.41 -10.44 5.16
C TYR A 38 17.18 -11.91 4.78
N ALA A 39 16.11 -12.53 5.29
CA ALA A 39 15.83 -13.93 5.06
C ALA A 39 15.54 -14.19 3.57
N LYS A 40 16.07 -15.29 3.04
CA LYS A 40 15.79 -15.77 1.68
C LYS A 40 15.28 -17.20 1.71
N ILE A 41 14.65 -17.62 0.63
CA ILE A 41 14.26 -19.01 0.41
C ILE A 41 15.14 -19.55 -0.71
N ASP A 42 15.81 -20.67 -0.45
CA ASP A 42 16.67 -21.34 -1.43
C ASP A 42 15.84 -22.09 -2.50
N ASP A 43 16.51 -22.71 -3.47
CA ASP A 43 15.85 -23.48 -4.54
C ASP A 43 15.14 -24.75 -4.03
N LEU A 44 15.49 -25.24 -2.83
CA LEU A 44 14.91 -26.42 -2.20
C LEU A 44 13.72 -26.07 -1.27
N GLY A 45 13.52 -24.80 -0.96
CA GLY A 45 12.46 -24.29 -0.08
C GLY A 45 12.87 -24.08 1.38
N PHE A 46 14.15 -24.20 1.73
CA PHE A 46 14.67 -23.86 3.06
C PHE A 46 14.89 -22.37 3.22
N ILE A 47 14.71 -21.88 4.45
CA ILE A 47 14.93 -20.47 4.77
C ILE A 47 16.39 -20.28 5.18
N GLU A 48 17.06 -19.37 4.49
CA GLU A 48 18.45 -19.01 4.72
C GLU A 48 18.57 -17.59 5.26
N THR A 49 19.67 -17.32 5.93
CA THR A 49 20.00 -15.99 6.43
C THR A 49 21.48 -15.68 6.19
N PRO A 50 21.85 -14.42 5.93
CA PRO A 50 23.21 -14.08 5.54
C PRO A 50 24.18 -13.92 6.73
N TYR A 51 25.44 -14.28 6.52
CA TYR A 51 26.55 -14.10 7.46
C TYR A 51 27.81 -13.58 6.76
N ARG A 52 28.63 -12.86 7.53
CA ARG A 52 30.00 -12.48 7.16
C ARG A 52 30.95 -13.58 7.59
N GLN A 53 31.86 -13.96 6.68
CA GLN A 53 32.90 -14.93 7.01
C GLN A 53 33.95 -14.29 7.92
N VAL A 54 34.41 -15.05 8.92
CA VAL A 54 35.55 -14.66 9.76
C VAL A 54 36.71 -15.61 9.49
N LYS A 55 37.85 -15.07 9.09
CA LYS A 55 39.08 -15.84 8.83
C LYS A 55 40.24 -15.17 9.56
N ASP A 56 41.02 -15.97 10.29
CA ASP A 56 42.16 -15.50 11.07
C ASP A 56 41.80 -14.33 12.02
N SER A 57 40.62 -14.38 12.65
CA SER A 57 40.07 -13.31 13.52
C SER A 57 39.71 -11.99 12.81
N ILE A 58 39.66 -11.98 11.47
CA ILE A 58 39.30 -10.83 10.65
C ILE A 58 37.94 -11.11 9.99
N VAL A 59 36.98 -10.21 10.21
CA VAL A 59 35.66 -10.26 9.60
C VAL A 59 35.74 -9.69 8.18
N ASP A 60 35.19 -10.39 7.19
CA ASP A 60 35.05 -9.84 5.84
C ASP A 60 33.96 -8.77 5.80
N LEU A 61 34.37 -7.52 5.60
CA LEU A 61 33.47 -6.35 5.54
C LEU A 61 32.90 -6.12 4.12
N ASN A 62 33.30 -6.91 3.11
CA ASN A 62 32.77 -6.78 1.77
C ASN A 62 31.39 -7.46 1.64
N ASN A 63 30.36 -6.68 1.31
CA ASN A 63 28.98 -7.17 1.21
C ASN A 63 28.76 -8.19 0.08
N ASP A 64 29.62 -8.21 -0.95
CA ASP A 64 29.52 -9.17 -2.06
C ASP A 64 29.95 -10.60 -1.65
N ASN A 65 30.70 -10.74 -0.56
CA ASN A 65 31.24 -12.01 -0.07
C ASN A 65 30.37 -12.67 1.03
N VAL A 66 29.19 -12.11 1.29
CA VAL A 66 28.25 -12.62 2.30
C VAL A 66 27.73 -14.00 1.88
N VAL A 67 27.74 -14.94 2.82
CA VAL A 67 27.23 -16.30 2.61
C VAL A 67 25.85 -16.46 3.24
N TYR A 68 24.93 -17.04 2.49
CA TYR A 68 23.63 -17.46 3.00
C TYR A 68 23.74 -18.89 3.49
N LEU A 69 23.25 -19.15 4.70
CA LEU A 69 23.26 -20.47 5.30
C LEU A 69 21.85 -20.88 5.72
N SER A 70 21.49 -22.12 5.40
CA SER A 70 20.33 -22.81 5.95
C SER A 70 20.53 -23.13 7.43
N ALA A 71 19.47 -23.57 8.12
CA ALA A 71 19.57 -23.90 9.55
C ALA A 71 20.49 -25.10 9.83
N GLU A 72 20.62 -26.02 8.88
CA GLU A 72 21.50 -27.20 8.98
C GLU A 72 22.96 -26.83 8.75
N GLU A 73 23.26 -25.95 7.78
CA GLU A 73 24.64 -25.51 7.50
C GLU A 73 25.20 -24.58 8.58
N GLU A 74 24.32 -23.96 9.35
CA GLU A 74 24.66 -23.10 10.50
C GLU A 74 25.07 -23.90 11.74
N GLU A 75 24.66 -25.17 11.84
CA GLU A 75 24.91 -26.03 12.99
C GLU A 75 26.42 -26.14 13.29
N ASP A 76 26.77 -26.22 14.57
CA ASP A 76 28.15 -26.26 15.08
C ASP A 76 29.02 -25.01 14.79
N LYS A 77 28.49 -23.94 14.16
CA LYS A 77 29.24 -22.70 13.91
C LYS A 77 29.16 -21.73 15.08
N ILE A 78 30.27 -21.07 15.40
CA ILE A 78 30.32 -20.00 16.39
C ILE A 78 30.13 -18.65 15.70
N ILE A 79 28.99 -18.01 15.98
CA ILE A 79 28.53 -16.82 15.26
C ILE A 79 28.57 -15.60 16.17
N GLY A 80 29.37 -14.59 15.81
CA GLY A 80 29.46 -13.31 16.50
C GLY A 80 28.27 -12.39 16.23
N GLN A 81 27.90 -11.60 17.23
CA GLN A 81 26.81 -10.62 17.13
C GLN A 81 27.10 -9.52 16.10
N GLY A 82 26.10 -9.10 15.33
CA GLY A 82 26.24 -8.03 14.32
C GLY A 82 26.69 -6.66 14.83
N ASN A 83 26.54 -6.36 16.13
CA ASN A 83 27.02 -5.13 16.77
C ASN A 83 28.32 -5.32 17.58
N ALA A 84 29.04 -6.43 17.37
CA ALA A 84 30.35 -6.61 17.97
C ALA A 84 31.29 -5.49 17.49
N PRO A 85 32.02 -4.80 18.40
CA PRO A 85 32.87 -3.68 18.02
C PRO A 85 34.09 -4.17 17.23
N LEU A 86 34.20 -3.69 16.00
CA LEU A 86 35.29 -3.99 15.06
C LEU A 86 36.13 -2.74 14.77
N ASN A 87 37.39 -2.96 14.41
CA ASN A 87 38.24 -1.95 13.79
C ASN A 87 37.89 -1.82 12.29
N PRO A 88 38.31 -0.72 11.62
CA PRO A 88 38.08 -0.53 10.19
C PRO A 88 38.69 -1.61 9.27
N ASP A 89 39.66 -2.36 9.77
CA ASP A 89 40.31 -3.49 9.07
C ASP A 89 39.57 -4.83 9.26
N GLY A 90 38.44 -4.84 10.00
CA GLY A 90 37.65 -6.04 10.28
C GLY A 90 38.10 -6.83 11.50
N THR A 91 39.14 -6.41 12.22
CA THR A 91 39.59 -7.09 13.46
C THR A 91 38.68 -6.75 14.65
N PHE A 92 38.50 -7.68 15.58
CA PHE A 92 37.73 -7.44 16.81
C PHE A 92 38.48 -6.52 17.78
N ILE A 93 37.81 -5.48 18.29
CA ILE A 93 38.38 -4.58 19.30
C ILE A 93 38.52 -5.28 20.66
N ARG A 94 37.55 -6.14 20.99
CA ARG A 94 37.52 -6.86 22.27
C ARG A 94 38.28 -8.18 22.16
N SER A 95 39.02 -8.51 23.22
CA SER A 95 39.72 -9.80 23.34
C SER A 95 38.77 -11.00 23.57
N LYS A 96 37.50 -10.74 23.85
CA LYS A 96 36.43 -11.71 24.02
C LYS A 96 35.18 -11.21 23.31
N VAL A 97 34.61 -12.06 22.47
CA VAL A 97 33.44 -11.79 21.64
C VAL A 97 32.27 -12.59 22.19
N LYS A 98 31.10 -11.94 22.27
CA LYS A 98 29.84 -12.64 22.60
C LYS A 98 29.35 -13.29 21.32
N CYS A 99 29.15 -14.60 21.37
CA CYS A 99 28.72 -15.39 20.23
C CYS A 99 27.51 -16.23 20.59
N ARG A 100 26.91 -16.83 19.57
CA ARG A 100 25.95 -17.92 19.68
C ARG A 100 26.51 -19.16 19.02
N GLN A 101 26.14 -20.31 19.56
CA GLN A 101 26.38 -21.61 18.98
C GLN A 101 25.14 -22.44 19.31
N ASP A 102 24.34 -22.76 18.30
CA ASP A 102 23.04 -23.41 18.44
C ASP A 102 22.13 -22.70 19.48
N ALA A 103 21.83 -23.35 20.60
CA ALA A 103 21.04 -22.80 21.70
C ALA A 103 21.88 -22.14 22.81
N ASP A 104 23.20 -22.21 22.74
CA ASP A 104 24.14 -21.68 23.73
C ASP A 104 24.72 -20.31 23.33
N TYR A 105 25.15 -19.53 24.33
CA TYR A 105 25.68 -18.17 24.17
C TYR A 105 27.12 -18.03 24.70
N PRO A 106 28.11 -18.69 24.06
CA PRO A 106 29.47 -18.69 24.54
C PRO A 106 30.15 -17.33 24.37
N VAL A 107 31.16 -17.08 25.22
CA VAL A 107 32.03 -15.90 25.12
C VAL A 107 33.44 -16.37 24.79
N VAL A 108 33.82 -16.25 23.52
CA VAL A 108 35.03 -16.85 22.97
C VAL A 108 36.06 -15.80 22.54
N PRO A 109 37.35 -16.16 22.42
CA PRO A 109 38.33 -15.32 21.75
C PRO A 109 38.01 -15.14 20.25
N PRO A 110 38.41 -14.02 19.62
CA PRO A 110 38.20 -13.77 18.18
C PRO A 110 38.63 -14.90 17.24
N ALA A 111 39.67 -15.67 17.61
CA ALA A 111 40.20 -16.76 16.81
C ALA A 111 39.27 -17.99 16.71
N GLN A 112 38.23 -18.07 17.55
CA GLN A 112 37.24 -19.15 17.53
C GLN A 112 35.94 -18.75 16.83
N VAL A 113 35.81 -17.50 16.37
CA VAL A 113 34.61 -17.03 15.69
C VAL A 113 34.68 -17.45 14.23
N ASP A 114 33.67 -18.18 13.75
CA ASP A 114 33.59 -18.65 12.36
C ASP A 114 32.87 -17.64 11.46
N LEU A 115 31.80 -17.05 11.99
CA LEU A 115 30.87 -16.19 11.25
C LEU A 115 30.45 -14.99 12.11
N MET A 116 29.88 -13.97 11.47
CA MET A 116 29.27 -12.83 12.16
C MET A 116 27.98 -12.41 11.45
N ASP A 117 26.96 -12.01 12.21
CA ASP A 117 25.72 -11.48 11.62
C ASP A 117 26.01 -10.24 10.75
N VAL A 118 25.22 -10.02 9.69
CA VAL A 118 25.46 -8.88 8.79
C VAL A 118 25.01 -7.55 9.38
N ALA A 119 23.98 -7.58 10.23
CA ALA A 119 23.42 -6.39 10.88
C ALA A 119 22.61 -6.77 12.14
N PRO A 120 22.53 -5.90 13.16
CA PRO A 120 21.74 -6.16 14.37
C PRO A 120 20.24 -6.35 14.11
N GLN A 121 19.71 -5.68 13.08
CA GLN A 121 18.30 -5.79 12.67
C GLN A 121 17.94 -7.11 11.99
N GLN A 122 18.92 -7.97 11.67
CA GLN A 122 18.71 -9.23 10.97
C GLN A 122 17.73 -10.17 11.68
N ILE A 123 17.60 -10.08 13.00
CA ILE A 123 16.68 -10.91 13.80
C ILE A 123 15.19 -10.53 13.63
N ALA A 124 14.89 -9.32 13.16
CA ALA A 124 13.53 -8.80 13.13
C ALA A 124 12.90 -8.85 11.73
N SER A 125 11.57 -8.77 11.68
CA SER A 125 10.82 -8.53 10.45
C SER A 125 10.81 -7.04 10.09
N ILE A 126 10.32 -6.71 8.89
CA ILE A 126 10.16 -5.33 8.45
C ILE A 126 9.28 -4.52 9.42
N ALA A 127 8.15 -5.09 9.89
CA ALA A 127 7.26 -4.37 10.79
C ALA A 127 7.90 -4.10 12.16
N ALA A 128 8.60 -5.07 12.74
CA ALA A 128 9.31 -4.86 14.00
C ALA A 128 10.50 -3.89 13.83
N SER A 129 11.17 -3.93 12.67
CA SER A 129 12.29 -3.03 12.34
C SER A 129 11.89 -1.57 12.13
N LEU A 130 10.59 -1.26 12.02
CA LEU A 130 10.06 0.12 11.93
C LEU A 130 9.81 0.77 13.30
N ILE A 131 10.03 0.03 14.39
CA ILE A 131 9.86 0.54 15.77
C ILE A 131 11.20 1.10 16.24
N PRO A 132 11.35 2.42 16.41
CA PRO A 132 12.56 3.00 16.97
C PRO A 132 12.71 2.57 18.43
N PHE A 133 13.93 2.51 18.98
CA PHE A 133 14.16 2.15 20.39
C PHE A 133 13.54 0.81 20.81
N LEU A 134 13.43 -0.14 19.88
CA LEU A 134 12.83 -1.46 20.13
C LEU A 134 13.52 -2.20 21.28
N GLU A 135 14.82 -2.00 21.45
CA GLU A 135 15.63 -2.55 22.54
C GLU A 135 15.22 -2.09 23.95
N HIS A 136 14.36 -1.06 24.04
CA HIS A 136 13.83 -0.51 25.28
C HIS A 136 12.36 -0.88 25.55
N ASP A 137 11.79 -1.73 24.69
CA ASP A 137 10.44 -2.24 24.82
C ASP A 137 10.44 -3.73 25.20
N ASP A 138 9.49 -4.10 26.06
CA ASP A 138 9.15 -5.50 26.28
C ASP A 138 8.68 -6.18 24.98
N ALA A 139 9.07 -7.44 24.78
CA ALA A 139 8.78 -8.19 23.55
C ALA A 139 7.28 -8.31 23.25
N HIS A 140 6.42 -8.41 24.27
CA HIS A 140 4.96 -8.43 24.06
C HIS A 140 4.45 -7.08 23.54
N ARG A 141 5.05 -5.95 23.99
CA ARG A 141 4.70 -4.61 23.50
C ARG A 141 5.19 -4.38 22.09
N ALA A 142 6.38 -4.85 21.77
CA ALA A 142 6.90 -4.87 20.41
C ALA A 142 5.98 -5.65 19.45
N LEU A 143 5.51 -6.85 19.85
CA LEU A 143 4.55 -7.66 19.08
C LEU A 143 3.25 -6.90 18.83
N MET A 144 2.70 -6.28 19.87
CA MET A 144 1.50 -5.44 19.75
C MET A 144 1.74 -4.24 18.82
N GLY A 145 2.89 -3.58 18.95
CA GLY A 145 3.31 -2.45 18.12
C GLY A 145 3.35 -2.80 16.63
N SER A 146 4.04 -3.88 16.27
CA SER A 146 4.15 -4.34 14.89
C SER A 146 2.78 -4.70 14.31
N ASN A 147 1.93 -5.38 15.10
CA ASN A 147 0.56 -5.72 14.71
C ASN A 147 -0.34 -4.49 14.52
N MET A 148 -0.22 -3.48 15.37
CA MET A 148 -1.01 -2.27 15.32
C MET A 148 -0.63 -1.38 14.13
N MET A 149 0.64 -1.33 13.75
CA MET A 149 1.07 -0.61 12.54
C MET A 149 0.39 -1.15 11.28
N ARG A 150 0.18 -2.48 11.18
CA ARG A 150 -0.57 -3.10 10.07
C ARG A 150 -2.06 -2.76 10.05
N GLN A 151 -2.60 -2.30 11.17
CA GLN A 151 -4.01 -1.88 11.31
C GLN A 151 -4.19 -0.37 11.16
N ALA A 152 -3.10 0.38 10.94
CA ALA A 152 -3.15 1.82 10.78
C ALA A 152 -3.92 2.19 9.50
N VAL A 153 -4.83 3.16 9.63
CA VAL A 153 -5.60 3.67 8.50
C VAL A 153 -4.83 4.85 7.89
N PRO A 154 -4.65 4.89 6.56
CA PRO A 154 -4.10 6.06 5.89
C PRO A 154 -4.94 7.31 6.19
N LEU A 155 -4.25 8.37 6.60
CA LEU A 155 -4.86 9.67 6.86
C LEU A 155 -4.93 10.49 5.57
N ILE A 156 -5.79 11.52 5.54
CA ILE A 156 -5.83 12.47 4.41
C ILE A 156 -4.48 13.19 4.26
N HIS A 157 -3.89 13.54 5.40
CA HIS A 157 -2.59 14.15 5.49
C HIS A 157 -1.77 13.29 6.43
N SER A 158 -1.03 12.34 5.90
CA SER A 158 0.01 11.61 6.64
C SER A 158 1.26 12.46 6.76
N GLU A 159 2.06 12.20 7.79
CA GLU A 159 3.36 12.85 8.02
C GLU A 159 4.37 11.76 8.32
N ALA A 160 5.56 11.83 7.73
CA ALA A 160 6.62 10.88 7.98
C ALA A 160 7.14 11.03 9.42
N PRO A 161 7.56 9.93 10.06
CA PRO A 161 8.01 9.98 11.45
C PRO A 161 9.27 10.85 11.57
N ILE A 162 9.31 11.73 12.57
CA ILE A 162 10.53 12.50 12.89
C ILE A 162 11.63 11.57 13.40
N VAL A 163 11.25 10.53 14.15
CA VAL A 163 12.15 9.49 14.66
C VAL A 163 11.83 8.21 13.91
N GLY A 164 12.55 7.94 12.83
CA GLY A 164 12.45 6.70 12.07
C GLY A 164 13.54 5.69 12.45
N THR A 165 13.66 4.66 11.63
CA THR A 165 14.68 3.60 11.74
C THR A 165 15.60 3.58 10.52
N GLY A 166 15.22 4.27 9.44
CA GLY A 166 15.94 4.35 8.17
C GLY A 166 15.44 3.37 7.11
N ILE A 167 14.59 2.41 7.49
CA ILE A 167 14.01 1.43 6.55
C ILE A 167 12.73 1.95 5.88
N GLU A 168 12.14 3.05 6.36
CA GLU A 168 10.87 3.61 5.89
C GLU A 168 10.87 3.85 4.37
N ARG A 169 11.96 4.41 3.84
CA ARG A 169 12.12 4.66 2.41
C ARG A 169 12.21 3.37 1.60
N GLN A 170 12.97 2.39 2.11
CA GLN A 170 13.14 1.10 1.44
C GLN A 170 11.80 0.36 1.32
N VAL A 171 10.99 0.39 2.39
CA VAL A 171 9.63 -0.19 2.38
C VAL A 171 8.77 0.46 1.30
N CYS A 172 8.83 1.78 1.13
CA CYS A 172 8.08 2.46 0.07
C CYS A 172 8.52 2.04 -1.33
N VAL A 173 9.83 2.00 -1.60
CA VAL A 173 10.40 1.58 -2.89
C VAL A 173 9.99 0.14 -3.22
N ASP A 174 10.16 -0.78 -2.27
CA ASP A 174 9.92 -2.21 -2.49
C ASP A 174 8.42 -2.57 -2.55
N SER A 175 7.57 -1.79 -1.88
CA SER A 175 6.11 -1.99 -1.92
C SER A 175 5.51 -1.83 -3.32
N ARG A 176 6.17 -1.06 -4.20
CA ARG A 176 5.67 -0.67 -5.54
C ARG A 176 4.26 -0.09 -5.55
N THR A 177 3.85 0.48 -4.42
CA THR A 177 2.58 1.21 -4.30
C THR A 177 2.66 2.54 -5.04
N MET A 178 3.82 3.19 -4.99
CA MET A 178 4.06 4.49 -5.60
C MET A 178 4.55 4.35 -7.05
N ILE A 179 4.20 5.32 -7.89
CA ILE A 179 4.77 5.41 -9.23
C ILE A 179 6.22 5.86 -9.10
N SER A 180 7.14 5.07 -9.65
CA SER A 180 8.57 5.37 -9.69
C SER A 180 9.06 5.49 -11.13
N ALA A 181 10.11 6.28 -11.36
CA ALA A 181 10.71 6.44 -12.68
C ALA A 181 11.39 5.14 -13.16
N GLU A 182 11.13 4.74 -14.40
CA GLU A 182 11.70 3.53 -15.02
C GLU A 182 13.16 3.72 -15.47
N GLY A 183 13.59 4.96 -15.64
CA GLY A 183 14.89 5.35 -16.15
C GLY A 183 15.19 6.83 -15.89
N ASP A 184 16.32 7.29 -16.42
CA ASP A 184 16.69 8.70 -16.34
C ASP A 184 15.91 9.50 -17.38
N GLY A 185 15.40 10.66 -17.01
CA GLY A 185 14.58 11.47 -17.92
C GLY A 185 14.15 12.80 -17.33
N VAL A 186 13.31 13.53 -18.07
CA VAL A 186 12.77 14.82 -17.66
C VAL A 186 11.25 14.76 -17.64
N VAL A 187 10.65 15.27 -16.57
CA VAL A 187 9.20 15.41 -16.44
C VAL A 187 8.71 16.47 -17.44
N GLU A 188 7.96 16.05 -18.46
CA GLU A 188 7.42 16.94 -19.49
C GLU A 188 6.10 17.56 -19.05
N PHE A 189 5.28 16.79 -18.33
CA PHE A 189 3.97 17.23 -17.87
C PHE A 189 3.57 16.53 -16.58
N VAL A 190 2.93 17.28 -15.68
CA VAL A 190 2.40 16.74 -14.44
C VAL A 190 1.04 17.38 -14.14
N ASP A 191 0.06 16.56 -13.81
CA ASP A 191 -1.19 16.97 -13.18
C ASP A 191 -1.61 15.97 -12.10
N ALA A 192 -2.75 16.20 -11.45
CA ALA A 192 -3.23 15.35 -10.35
C ALA A 192 -3.61 13.91 -10.79
N THR A 193 -3.68 13.63 -12.09
CA THR A 193 -4.15 12.37 -12.67
C THR A 193 -3.12 11.69 -13.57
N VAL A 194 -2.15 12.43 -14.10
CA VAL A 194 -1.22 11.97 -15.12
C VAL A 194 0.16 12.60 -14.92
N ILE A 195 1.20 11.78 -15.04
CA ILE A 195 2.61 12.20 -15.12
C ILE A 195 3.14 11.74 -16.47
N ARG A 196 3.76 12.64 -17.24
CA ARG A 196 4.48 12.29 -18.48
C ARG A 196 5.96 12.58 -18.33
N ILE A 197 6.77 11.56 -18.57
CA ILE A 197 8.24 11.65 -18.49
C ILE A 197 8.79 11.35 -19.86
N LYS A 198 9.65 12.24 -20.35
CA LYS A 198 10.49 11.98 -21.52
C LYS A 198 11.78 11.33 -21.02
N TYR A 199 11.93 10.03 -21.26
CA TYR A 199 13.13 9.30 -20.88
C TYR A 199 14.28 9.60 -21.84
N ASP A 200 15.48 9.66 -21.29
CA ASP A 200 16.71 9.78 -22.05
C ASP A 200 16.94 8.44 -22.77
N ARG A 201 17.09 8.50 -24.08
CA ARG A 201 17.34 7.34 -24.94
C ARG A 201 18.56 7.62 -25.79
N SER A 202 19.39 6.60 -25.98
CA SER A 202 20.47 6.67 -26.97
C SER A 202 19.88 6.63 -28.38
N GLU A 203 20.66 7.06 -29.38
CA GLU A 203 20.25 6.98 -30.80
C GLU A 203 19.90 5.53 -31.20
N ASP A 204 20.68 4.56 -30.69
CA ASP A 204 20.43 3.12 -30.89
C ASP A 204 19.10 2.69 -30.25
N ASP A 205 18.77 3.18 -29.03
CA ASP A 205 17.52 2.83 -28.33
C ASP A 205 16.28 3.41 -29.02
N ASP A 206 16.36 4.66 -29.48
CA ASP A 206 15.28 5.28 -30.25
C ASP A 206 15.10 4.62 -31.62
N PHE A 207 16.21 4.17 -32.23
CA PHE A 207 16.16 3.43 -33.49
C PHE A 207 15.43 2.10 -33.32
N VAL A 208 15.69 1.32 -32.27
CA VAL A 208 15.05 0.01 -32.06
C VAL A 208 13.66 0.07 -31.41
N SER A 209 13.22 1.24 -30.93
CA SER A 209 11.91 1.42 -30.29
C SER A 209 10.78 1.69 -31.29
N PHE A 210 9.56 1.28 -30.94
CA PHE A 210 8.32 1.62 -31.65
C PHE A 210 7.40 2.53 -30.83
N ASP A 211 7.81 2.86 -29.60
CA ASP A 211 7.07 3.72 -28.69
C ASP A 211 7.74 5.08 -28.56
N SER A 212 6.94 6.10 -28.27
CA SER A 212 7.44 7.45 -27.95
C SER A 212 8.44 7.38 -26.79
N ALA A 213 9.44 8.27 -26.80
CA ALA A 213 10.32 8.52 -25.66
C ALA A 213 9.55 9.03 -24.43
N VAL A 214 8.36 9.57 -24.66
CA VAL A 214 7.44 10.03 -23.62
C VAL A 214 6.61 8.87 -23.12
N LYS A 215 6.72 8.58 -21.83
CA LYS A 215 5.92 7.60 -21.10
C LYS A 215 4.87 8.31 -20.27
N GLU A 216 3.62 7.87 -20.38
CA GLU A 216 2.50 8.35 -19.58
C GLU A 216 2.22 7.38 -18.41
N TYR A 217 2.17 7.94 -17.19
CA TYR A 217 1.75 7.28 -15.98
C TYR A 217 0.42 7.84 -15.50
N ARG A 218 -0.58 6.97 -15.30
CA ARG A 218 -1.87 7.37 -14.74
C ARG A 218 -1.89 7.16 -13.24
N ILE A 219 -2.17 8.22 -12.51
CA ILE A 219 -2.24 8.25 -11.07
C ILE A 219 -3.60 7.69 -10.62
N PRO A 220 -3.64 6.65 -9.79
CA PRO A 220 -4.89 6.16 -9.23
C PRO A 220 -5.46 7.17 -8.23
N LYS A 221 -6.74 7.52 -8.42
CA LYS A 221 -7.47 8.45 -7.55
C LYS A 221 -8.64 7.77 -6.86
N PHE A 222 -8.77 8.00 -5.56
CA PHE A 222 -9.85 7.49 -4.70
C PHE A 222 -10.22 6.00 -4.88
N ARG A 223 -9.22 5.14 -5.16
CA ARG A 223 -9.48 3.73 -5.45
C ARG A 223 -9.75 2.96 -4.16
N ARG A 224 -10.82 2.17 -4.12
CA ARG A 224 -11.14 1.34 -2.94
C ARG A 224 -10.10 0.23 -2.72
N THR A 225 -9.70 0.03 -1.47
CA THR A 225 -8.94 -1.12 -1.01
C THR A 225 -9.88 -2.26 -0.52
N ASN A 226 -9.32 -3.39 -0.10
CA ASN A 226 -10.11 -4.49 0.44
C ASN A 226 -10.74 -4.18 1.81
N GLN A 227 -10.13 -3.29 2.59
CA GLN A 227 -10.62 -2.87 3.91
C GLN A 227 -11.44 -1.58 3.84
N ASN A 228 -11.98 -1.23 2.66
CA ASN A 228 -12.74 -0.01 2.39
C ASN A 228 -11.97 1.30 2.61
N MET A 229 -10.67 1.26 2.89
CA MET A 229 -9.79 2.43 2.86
C MET A 229 -9.55 2.89 1.41
N VAL A 230 -8.94 4.06 1.27
CA VAL A 230 -8.69 4.67 -0.04
C VAL A 230 -7.21 4.61 -0.42
N PHE A 231 -6.97 4.22 -1.67
CA PHE A 231 -5.72 4.39 -2.38
C PHE A 231 -5.82 5.63 -3.27
N ASP A 232 -5.28 6.75 -2.79
CA ASP A 232 -5.24 8.03 -3.49
C ASP A 232 -3.80 8.52 -3.54
N LEU A 233 -3.28 8.72 -4.75
CA LEU A 233 -1.93 9.23 -4.95
C LEU A 233 -1.97 10.67 -5.50
N ARG A 234 -0.95 11.45 -5.17
CA ARG A 234 -0.69 12.80 -5.68
C ARG A 234 0.74 12.88 -6.21
N PRO A 235 0.99 13.60 -7.31
CA PRO A 235 2.35 13.77 -7.83
C PRO A 235 3.19 14.60 -6.86
N THR A 236 4.47 14.23 -6.72
CA THR A 236 5.49 15.01 -5.98
C THR A 236 6.45 15.74 -6.91
N CYS A 237 6.57 15.27 -8.15
CA CYS A 237 7.47 15.85 -9.14
C CYS A 237 6.91 17.13 -9.79
N VAL A 238 7.80 17.98 -10.30
CA VAL A 238 7.46 19.22 -11.02
C VAL A 238 7.88 19.16 -12.49
N VAL A 239 7.19 19.91 -13.35
CA VAL A 239 7.54 20.01 -14.78
C VAL A 239 8.96 20.56 -14.94
N GLY A 240 9.74 19.91 -15.80
CA GLY A 240 11.15 20.23 -16.03
C GLY A 240 12.13 19.58 -15.04
N GLN A 241 11.64 18.89 -14.00
CA GLN A 241 12.49 18.13 -13.09
C GLN A 241 13.15 16.96 -13.81
N ARG A 242 14.47 16.80 -13.60
CA ARG A 242 15.18 15.60 -14.02
C ARG A 242 15.03 14.52 -12.96
N VAL A 243 14.71 13.31 -13.40
CA VAL A 243 14.47 12.14 -12.54
C VAL A 243 15.46 11.05 -12.92
N ALA A 244 15.86 10.27 -11.94
CA ALA A 244 16.70 9.10 -12.11
C ALA A 244 15.87 7.82 -11.99
N LYS A 245 16.41 6.70 -12.51
CA LYS A 245 15.79 5.38 -12.34
C LYS A 245 15.53 5.09 -10.85
N GLY A 246 14.27 4.79 -10.52
CA GLY A 246 13.84 4.44 -9.16
C GLY A 246 13.38 5.63 -8.31
N ASP A 247 13.46 6.86 -8.81
CA ASP A 247 12.91 8.02 -8.09
C ASP A 247 11.39 7.90 -7.94
N ILE A 248 10.90 8.11 -6.72
CA ILE A 248 9.47 8.08 -6.40
C ILE A 248 8.82 9.41 -6.85
N LEU A 249 7.77 9.31 -7.66
CA LEU A 249 7.14 10.46 -8.33
C LEU A 249 5.78 10.85 -7.75
N THR A 250 5.30 10.09 -6.78
CA THR A 250 3.98 10.25 -6.17
C THR A 250 4.06 10.05 -4.66
N GLU A 251 3.04 10.49 -3.92
CA GLU A 251 2.80 10.25 -2.49
C GLU A 251 1.28 10.09 -2.21
N GLY A 252 0.84 9.66 -1.01
CA GLY A 252 -0.57 9.74 -0.61
C GLY A 252 -1.21 8.49 0.03
N TYR A 253 -0.68 7.28 -0.22
CA TYR A 253 -1.13 6.08 0.49
C TYR A 253 -0.22 5.79 1.69
N ALA A 254 -0.42 6.55 2.77
CA ALA A 254 0.42 6.50 3.96
C ALA A 254 1.91 6.69 3.64
N THR A 255 2.22 7.68 2.80
CA THR A 255 3.59 8.06 2.39
C THR A 255 3.72 9.58 2.34
N GLU A 256 4.92 10.08 2.65
CA GLU A 256 5.31 11.49 2.54
C GLU A 256 6.78 11.54 2.09
N ASP A 257 7.09 12.29 1.03
CA ASP A 257 8.46 12.47 0.52
C ASP A 257 9.26 11.17 0.29
N GLY A 258 8.56 10.10 -0.11
CA GLY A 258 9.17 8.79 -0.37
C GLY A 258 9.44 7.94 0.88
N GLU A 259 8.99 8.38 2.06
CA GLU A 259 9.05 7.64 3.32
C GLU A 259 7.66 7.12 3.73
N LEU A 260 7.65 6.04 4.50
CA LEU A 260 6.43 5.45 5.05
C LEU A 260 5.86 6.33 6.16
N ALA A 261 4.64 6.83 5.94
CA ALA A 261 3.94 7.78 6.79
C ALA A 261 2.57 7.22 7.24
N LEU A 262 2.60 6.22 8.13
CA LEU A 262 1.40 5.59 8.71
C LEU A 262 0.55 6.50 9.63
N GLY A 263 1.07 7.63 10.10
CA GLY A 263 0.48 8.43 11.17
C GLY A 263 0.86 9.91 11.16
N ARG A 264 0.93 10.51 12.36
CA ARG A 264 1.29 11.92 12.59
C ARG A 264 2.20 12.06 13.80
N ASN A 265 3.13 13.01 13.75
CA ASN A 265 3.88 13.44 14.92
C ASN A 265 3.02 14.43 15.72
N LEU A 266 2.66 14.08 16.96
CA LEU A 266 1.76 14.89 17.79
C LEU A 266 2.45 15.31 19.08
N LEU A 267 2.11 16.51 19.59
CA LEU A 267 2.62 16.99 20.86
C LEU A 267 1.89 16.30 22.03
N VAL A 268 2.59 15.42 22.73
CA VAL A 268 2.04 14.58 23.80
C VAL A 268 2.58 15.00 25.16
N ALA A 269 1.68 15.15 26.13
CA ALA A 269 2.04 15.26 27.55
C ALA A 269 1.77 13.94 28.30
N TYR A 270 2.76 13.48 29.06
CA TYR A 270 2.62 12.33 29.95
C TYR A 270 2.26 12.81 31.36
N MET A 271 0.97 12.94 31.65
CA MET A 271 0.46 13.35 32.97
C MET A 271 -0.96 12.84 33.20
N PRO A 272 -1.38 12.56 34.44
CA PRO A 272 -2.79 12.31 34.73
C PRO A 272 -3.62 13.57 34.50
N TRP A 273 -4.80 13.44 33.90
CA TRP A 273 -5.66 14.58 33.57
C TRP A 273 -7.12 14.34 33.92
N LYS A 274 -7.54 14.89 35.07
CA LYS A 274 -8.95 14.95 35.53
C LYS A 274 -9.69 13.59 35.46
N GLY A 275 -8.96 12.47 35.52
CA GLY A 275 -9.47 11.10 35.36
C GLY A 275 -9.88 10.70 33.93
N TYR A 276 -9.76 11.59 32.94
CA TYR A 276 -10.16 11.29 31.57
C TYR A 276 -9.20 10.36 30.84
N ASN A 277 -7.93 10.31 31.24
CA ASN A 277 -6.95 9.34 30.75
C ASN A 277 -6.74 8.17 31.73
N TYR A 278 -7.78 7.75 32.46
CA TYR A 278 -7.72 6.56 33.30
C TYR A 278 -7.45 5.30 32.45
N GLU A 279 -6.64 4.37 32.98
CA GLU A 279 -6.12 3.20 32.25
C GLU A 279 -5.43 3.61 30.93
N ASP A 280 -6.05 3.24 29.80
CA ASP A 280 -5.60 3.45 28.42
C ASP A 280 -6.42 4.50 27.68
N ALA A 281 -7.19 5.29 28.42
CA ALA A 281 -7.95 6.36 27.82
C ALA A 281 -7.02 7.49 27.34
N ILE A 282 -7.37 8.06 26.19
CA ILE A 282 -6.63 9.16 25.55
C ILE A 282 -7.50 10.40 25.59
N VAL A 283 -6.91 11.50 26.05
CA VAL A 283 -7.51 12.84 25.95
C VAL A 283 -6.97 13.52 24.71
N LEU A 284 -7.87 14.04 23.88
CA LEU A 284 -7.55 14.64 22.60
C LEU A 284 -7.93 16.12 22.58
N ASN A 285 -7.06 16.97 22.04
CA ASN A 285 -7.37 18.36 21.76
C ASN A 285 -8.41 18.47 20.63
N GLU A 286 -9.44 19.30 20.80
CA GLU A 286 -10.45 19.61 19.77
C GLU A 286 -9.83 20.06 18.44
N ARG A 287 -8.66 20.70 18.50
CA ARG A 287 -7.86 21.07 17.33
C ARG A 287 -7.68 19.89 16.36
N MET A 288 -7.47 18.68 16.88
CA MET A 288 -7.26 17.47 16.06
C MET A 288 -8.46 17.13 15.17
N VAL A 289 -9.67 17.43 15.64
CA VAL A 289 -10.93 17.22 14.90
C VAL A 289 -11.23 18.39 13.99
N ARG A 290 -10.98 19.62 14.47
CA ARG A 290 -11.21 20.86 13.72
C ARG A 290 -10.35 20.96 12.48
N GLU A 291 -9.06 20.62 12.60
CA GLU A 291 -8.05 20.69 11.52
C GLU A 291 -7.93 19.39 10.72
N ASP A 292 -8.80 18.40 10.97
CA ASP A 292 -8.82 17.11 10.26
C ASP A 292 -7.47 16.34 10.28
N ILE A 293 -6.70 16.48 11.37
CA ILE A 293 -5.34 15.91 11.49
C ILE A 293 -5.36 14.37 11.46
N LEU A 294 -6.35 13.76 12.13
CA LEU A 294 -6.53 12.30 12.21
C LEU A 294 -7.76 11.83 11.43
N THR A 295 -8.04 12.49 10.31
CA THR A 295 -9.19 12.16 9.46
C THR A 295 -8.75 11.24 8.32
N SER A 296 -9.56 10.21 8.07
CA SER A 296 -9.34 9.21 7.02
C SER A 296 -10.51 9.18 6.03
N VAL A 297 -10.27 8.83 4.77
CA VAL A 297 -11.33 8.62 3.78
C VAL A 297 -11.55 7.13 3.58
N HIS A 298 -12.82 6.74 3.56
CA HIS A 298 -13.24 5.37 3.28
C HIS A 298 -14.18 5.39 2.09
N VAL A 299 -14.14 4.33 1.27
CA VAL A 299 -15.03 4.13 0.15
C VAL A 299 -15.76 2.81 0.37
N ASP A 300 -17.07 2.89 0.52
CA ASP A 300 -17.92 1.72 0.59
C ASP A 300 -18.47 1.42 -0.81
N GLU A 301 -18.59 0.13 -1.15
CA GLU A 301 -19.29 -0.30 -2.36
C GLU A 301 -20.63 -0.87 -1.96
N PHE A 302 -21.67 -0.34 -2.58
CA PHE A 302 -23.03 -0.83 -2.46
C PHE A 302 -23.43 -1.41 -3.81
N SER A 303 -23.92 -2.64 -3.82
CA SER A 303 -24.33 -3.31 -5.05
C SER A 303 -25.74 -3.86 -4.94
N LEU A 304 -26.49 -3.74 -6.04
CA LEU A 304 -27.81 -4.34 -6.17
C LEU A 304 -27.88 -5.13 -7.48
N GLU A 305 -28.35 -6.36 -7.37
CA GLU A 305 -28.44 -7.30 -8.48
C GLU A 305 -29.88 -7.40 -8.99
N VAL A 306 -30.02 -7.54 -10.30
CA VAL A 306 -31.27 -7.80 -10.99
C VAL A 306 -31.34 -9.27 -11.34
N ARG A 307 -32.40 -9.94 -10.87
CA ARG A 307 -32.59 -11.37 -11.08
C ARG A 307 -33.90 -11.64 -11.82
N GLU A 308 -33.94 -12.78 -12.50
CA GLU A 308 -35.19 -13.31 -13.05
C GLU A 308 -35.92 -14.08 -11.95
N THR A 309 -37.10 -13.63 -11.57
CA THR A 309 -37.95 -14.34 -10.61
C THR A 309 -39.00 -15.16 -11.35
N LYS A 310 -39.64 -16.12 -10.66
CA LYS A 310 -40.76 -16.90 -11.23
C LYS A 310 -41.94 -16.03 -11.71
N ARG A 311 -42.05 -14.79 -11.21
CA ARG A 311 -43.17 -13.88 -11.46
C ARG A 311 -42.84 -12.82 -12.52
N GLY A 312 -41.61 -12.78 -13.01
CA GLY A 312 -41.14 -11.80 -13.96
C GLY A 312 -39.72 -11.34 -13.66
N MET A 313 -39.19 -10.56 -14.59
CA MET A 313 -37.88 -9.95 -14.46
C MET A 313 -37.95 -8.75 -13.51
N GLU A 314 -36.99 -8.66 -12.60
CA GLU A 314 -36.80 -7.43 -11.81
C GLU A 314 -36.20 -6.34 -12.70
N GLU A 315 -36.41 -5.08 -12.36
CA GLU A 315 -35.95 -3.96 -13.18
C GLU A 315 -35.34 -2.87 -12.31
N LEU A 316 -34.28 -2.22 -12.81
CA LEU A 316 -33.74 -1.01 -12.21
C LEU A 316 -34.41 0.19 -12.89
N THR A 317 -35.03 1.05 -12.10
CA THR A 317 -35.79 2.20 -12.60
C THR A 317 -35.88 3.28 -11.52
N ASN A 318 -36.07 4.52 -11.94
CA ASN A 318 -36.42 5.62 -11.04
C ASN A 318 -37.94 5.72 -10.79
N ASP A 319 -38.78 4.98 -11.53
CA ASP A 319 -40.23 4.92 -11.32
C ASP A 319 -40.59 3.88 -10.24
N ILE A 320 -40.53 4.31 -8.98
CA ILE A 320 -40.70 3.43 -7.81
C ILE A 320 -42.06 3.71 -7.15
N PRO A 321 -42.90 2.68 -6.93
CA PRO A 321 -44.23 2.87 -6.36
C PRO A 321 -44.15 3.35 -4.90
N ASN A 322 -45.07 4.25 -4.51
CA ASN A 322 -45.19 4.80 -3.16
C ASN A 322 -43.97 5.60 -2.66
N VAL A 323 -43.16 6.13 -3.58
CA VAL A 323 -42.01 6.99 -3.28
C VAL A 323 -42.28 8.38 -3.83
N SER A 324 -41.91 9.43 -3.09
CA SER A 324 -42.05 10.81 -3.55
C SER A 324 -41.04 11.15 -4.66
N GLU A 325 -41.39 12.07 -5.56
CA GLU A 325 -40.47 12.56 -6.60
C GLU A 325 -39.20 13.18 -6.00
N ASP A 326 -39.28 13.79 -4.82
CA ASP A 326 -38.12 14.31 -4.09
C ASP A 326 -37.09 13.23 -3.71
N ALA A 327 -37.54 11.99 -3.48
CA ALA A 327 -36.67 10.88 -3.12
C ALA A 327 -36.04 10.20 -4.34
N THR A 328 -36.60 10.40 -5.54
CA THR A 328 -36.08 9.86 -6.81
C THR A 328 -35.34 10.91 -7.65
N LYS A 329 -35.32 12.18 -7.23
CA LYS A 329 -34.70 13.31 -7.96
C LYS A 329 -33.24 13.10 -8.37
N ASP A 330 -32.48 12.35 -7.57
CA ASP A 330 -31.04 12.12 -7.79
C ASP A 330 -30.77 10.81 -8.55
N LEU A 331 -31.81 10.05 -8.90
CA LEU A 331 -31.73 8.81 -9.69
C LEU A 331 -31.80 9.10 -11.20
N ASP A 332 -30.99 8.39 -11.97
CA ASP A 332 -31.08 8.42 -13.43
C ASP A 332 -32.17 7.49 -13.97
N GLU A 333 -32.33 7.43 -15.29
CA GLU A 333 -33.31 6.56 -15.97
C GLU A 333 -33.16 5.06 -15.61
N ASN A 334 -31.96 4.64 -15.23
CA ASN A 334 -31.69 3.27 -14.80
C ASN A 334 -31.86 3.09 -13.27
N GLY A 335 -32.45 4.07 -12.59
CA GLY A 335 -32.62 4.04 -11.14
C GLY A 335 -31.33 4.14 -10.35
N ILE A 336 -30.21 4.61 -10.91
CA ILE A 336 -28.93 4.69 -10.20
C ILE A 336 -28.66 6.14 -9.80
N ILE A 337 -28.28 6.35 -8.54
CA ILE A 337 -27.93 7.68 -8.03
C ILE A 337 -26.78 8.33 -8.83
N ARG A 338 -26.89 9.63 -9.08
CA ARG A 338 -25.88 10.40 -9.81
C ARG A 338 -24.57 10.58 -9.03
N VAL A 339 -23.46 10.67 -9.76
CA VAL A 339 -22.15 11.01 -9.18
C VAL A 339 -22.18 12.44 -8.64
N GLY A 340 -21.59 12.65 -7.46
CA GLY A 340 -21.58 13.92 -6.74
C GLY A 340 -22.81 14.17 -5.86
N ALA A 341 -23.81 13.27 -5.85
CA ALA A 341 -24.91 13.35 -4.89
C ALA A 341 -24.39 13.10 -3.46
N ARG A 342 -24.89 13.89 -2.50
CA ARG A 342 -24.64 13.68 -1.08
C ARG A 342 -25.75 12.81 -0.52
N VAL A 343 -25.36 11.61 -0.08
CA VAL A 343 -26.27 10.60 0.46
C VAL A 343 -26.42 10.81 1.96
N VAL A 344 -27.66 10.85 2.42
CA VAL A 344 -28.03 10.79 3.83
C VAL A 344 -28.80 9.50 4.12
N PRO A 345 -28.92 9.10 5.40
CA PRO A 345 -29.68 7.91 5.77
C PRO A 345 -31.11 7.92 5.23
N GLY A 346 -31.53 6.80 4.61
CA GLY A 346 -32.85 6.65 4.02
C GLY A 346 -32.94 6.99 2.52
N ASP A 347 -31.97 7.70 1.95
CA ASP A 347 -31.95 8.01 0.51
C ASP A 347 -31.87 6.74 -0.34
N ILE A 348 -32.52 6.74 -1.50
CA ILE A 348 -32.46 5.64 -2.46
C ILE A 348 -31.18 5.79 -3.29
N MET A 349 -30.29 4.79 -3.21
CA MET A 349 -29.04 4.77 -3.97
C MET A 349 -29.18 4.00 -5.28
N ILE A 350 -29.95 2.90 -5.26
CA ILE A 350 -30.26 2.10 -6.43
C ILE A 350 -31.75 1.72 -6.37
N GLY A 351 -32.54 2.34 -7.24
CA GLY A 351 -33.94 2.06 -7.50
C GLY A 351 -34.13 0.70 -8.16
N LYS A 352 -34.97 -0.15 -7.55
CA LYS A 352 -35.28 -1.47 -8.07
C LYS A 352 -36.72 -1.84 -7.76
N ILE A 353 -37.40 -2.37 -8.77
CA ILE A 353 -38.75 -2.90 -8.66
C ILE A 353 -38.75 -4.42 -8.87
N THR A 354 -39.53 -5.12 -8.06
CA THR A 354 -39.75 -6.57 -8.19
C THR A 354 -41.24 -6.82 -8.48
N PRO A 355 -41.58 -7.63 -9.50
CA PRO A 355 -42.95 -8.03 -9.77
C PRO A 355 -43.59 -8.72 -8.55
N LYS A 356 -44.73 -8.19 -8.10
CA LYS A 356 -45.53 -8.74 -7.00
C LYS A 356 -46.69 -9.54 -7.58
N GLY A 357 -47.06 -10.64 -6.93
CA GLY A 357 -48.30 -11.34 -7.25
C GLY A 357 -49.47 -10.66 -6.55
N GLU A 358 -50.64 -10.64 -7.16
CA GLU A 358 -51.86 -10.15 -6.53
C GLU A 358 -52.14 -10.95 -5.25
N SER A 359 -52.13 -10.25 -4.12
CA SER A 359 -52.65 -10.75 -2.85
C SER A 359 -54.05 -10.20 -2.66
N ASP A 360 -55.02 -11.05 -2.31
CA ASP A 360 -56.37 -10.60 -1.97
C ASP A 360 -56.31 -9.55 -0.85
N PRO A 361 -56.64 -8.27 -1.11
CA PRO A 361 -56.63 -7.24 -0.09
C PRO A 361 -57.75 -7.51 0.92
N THR A 362 -57.55 -7.08 2.17
CA THR A 362 -58.62 -7.15 3.18
C THR A 362 -59.80 -6.26 2.77
N PRO A 363 -61.02 -6.47 3.31
CA PRO A 363 -62.17 -5.61 3.00
C PRO A 363 -61.88 -4.11 3.23
N GLU A 364 -61.09 -3.77 4.25
CA GLU A 364 -60.66 -2.41 4.55
C GLU A 364 -59.73 -1.86 3.44
N GLU A 365 -58.74 -2.63 3.00
CA GLU A 365 -57.85 -2.25 1.89
C GLU A 365 -58.60 -2.15 0.55
N LYS A 366 -59.59 -3.04 0.31
CA LYS A 366 -60.48 -2.97 -0.87
C LYS A 366 -61.29 -1.67 -0.87
N LEU A 367 -61.83 -1.28 0.28
CA LEU A 367 -62.55 -0.02 0.42
C LEU A 367 -61.64 1.19 0.18
N LEU A 368 -60.43 1.19 0.76
CA LEU A 368 -59.44 2.25 0.55
C LEU A 368 -59.04 2.38 -0.93
N ARG A 369 -58.78 1.26 -1.62
CA ARG A 369 -58.47 1.28 -3.06
C ARG A 369 -59.63 1.80 -3.90
N ALA A 370 -60.87 1.48 -3.53
CA ALA A 370 -62.07 1.99 -4.21
C ALA A 370 -62.28 3.50 -4.00
N ILE A 371 -61.88 4.05 -2.84
CA ILE A 371 -61.98 5.48 -2.53
C ILE A 371 -60.86 6.29 -3.20
N PHE A 372 -59.61 5.82 -3.14
CA PHE A 372 -58.44 6.58 -3.58
C PHE A 372 -57.98 6.25 -5.02
N GLY A 373 -58.57 5.23 -5.66
CA GLY A 373 -58.34 4.94 -7.08
C GLY A 373 -56.92 4.46 -7.40
N ASP A 374 -56.29 3.74 -6.48
CA ASP A 374 -54.87 3.41 -6.56
C ASP A 374 -54.57 2.35 -7.63
N LYS A 375 -53.70 2.68 -8.58
CA LYS A 375 -53.37 1.85 -9.77
C LYS A 375 -52.03 1.10 -9.69
N ALA A 376 -51.22 1.30 -8.65
CA ALA A 376 -49.84 0.79 -8.60
C ALA A 376 -49.69 -0.50 -7.75
N GLY A 377 -50.36 -1.58 -8.14
CA GLY A 377 -50.41 -2.84 -7.35
C GLY A 377 -49.40 -3.93 -7.72
N ASP A 378 -48.85 -3.89 -8.93
CA ASP A 378 -48.21 -5.07 -9.54
C ASP A 378 -46.70 -5.18 -9.26
N VAL A 379 -46.11 -4.16 -8.66
CA VAL A 379 -44.66 -4.09 -8.38
C VAL A 379 -44.40 -3.64 -6.95
N LYS A 380 -43.31 -4.15 -6.37
CA LYS A 380 -42.85 -3.82 -5.01
C LYS A 380 -41.50 -3.09 -5.09
N ASP A 381 -41.33 -2.07 -4.25
CA ASP A 381 -40.03 -1.45 -3.98
C ASP A 381 -39.06 -2.47 -3.34
N ALA A 382 -37.98 -2.77 -4.06
CA ALA A 382 -36.84 -3.58 -3.63
C ALA A 382 -35.52 -2.79 -3.74
N SER A 383 -35.62 -1.47 -3.70
CA SER A 383 -34.50 -0.55 -3.88
C SER A 383 -33.50 -0.61 -2.72
N LEU A 384 -32.24 -0.34 -3.04
CA LEU A 384 -31.17 -0.22 -2.06
C LEU A 384 -31.16 1.20 -1.48
N LYS A 385 -31.46 1.30 -0.19
CA LYS A 385 -31.49 2.56 0.57
C LYS A 385 -30.24 2.70 1.43
N ALA A 386 -29.84 3.94 1.69
CA ALA A 386 -28.73 4.26 2.56
C ALA A 386 -29.02 3.82 4.01
N ASN A 387 -28.09 3.07 4.60
CA ASN A 387 -28.21 2.62 5.99
C ASN A 387 -28.24 3.81 6.98
N PRO A 388 -28.78 3.63 8.20
CA PRO A 388 -28.86 4.69 9.23
C PRO A 388 -27.54 5.42 9.55
N SER A 389 -26.40 4.75 9.39
CA SER A 389 -25.06 5.29 9.63
C SER A 389 -24.36 5.82 8.38
N LEU A 390 -24.95 5.65 7.19
CA LEU A 390 -24.33 6.02 5.94
C LEU A 390 -24.52 7.51 5.67
N THR A 391 -23.42 8.24 5.61
CA THR A 391 -23.38 9.62 5.11
C THR A 391 -22.11 9.81 4.29
N GLY A 392 -22.27 10.28 3.06
CA GLY A 392 -21.13 10.39 2.15
C GLY A 392 -21.50 11.00 0.81
N VAL A 393 -20.55 10.98 -0.11
CA VAL A 393 -20.71 11.48 -1.47
C VAL A 393 -20.50 10.35 -2.45
N VAL A 394 -21.39 10.22 -3.44
CA VAL A 394 -21.24 9.26 -4.52
C VAL A 394 -20.06 9.68 -5.39
N ILE A 395 -19.02 8.85 -5.47
CA ILE A 395 -17.81 9.14 -6.25
C ILE A 395 -17.77 8.44 -7.60
N ASP A 396 -18.42 7.27 -7.71
CA ASP A 396 -18.43 6.47 -8.93
C ASP A 396 -19.67 5.57 -8.93
N ARG A 397 -20.12 5.19 -10.13
CA ARG A 397 -21.21 4.24 -10.32
C ARG A 397 -20.92 3.37 -11.53
N LYS A 398 -21.24 2.08 -11.43
CA LYS A 398 -21.04 1.12 -12.52
C LYS A 398 -22.30 0.32 -12.71
N LEU A 399 -22.71 0.18 -13.97
CA LEU A 399 -23.78 -0.71 -14.37
C LEU A 399 -23.16 -1.83 -15.21
N PHE A 400 -23.22 -3.04 -14.70
CA PHE A 400 -22.82 -4.23 -15.42
C PHE A 400 -24.06 -4.90 -16.00
N SER A 401 -24.00 -5.29 -17.26
CA SER A 401 -25.14 -5.91 -17.93
C SER A 401 -24.69 -7.07 -18.78
N LYS A 402 -25.44 -8.18 -18.70
CA LYS A 402 -25.24 -9.30 -19.60
C LYS A 402 -25.78 -8.89 -20.97
N ALA A 403 -25.02 -9.17 -22.04
CA ALA A 403 -25.45 -8.83 -23.38
C ALA A 403 -26.69 -9.66 -23.79
N ILE A 404 -27.88 -9.07 -23.73
CA ILE A 404 -29.12 -9.65 -24.28
C ILE A 404 -29.13 -9.37 -25.78
N LYS A 405 -28.62 -10.33 -26.56
CA LYS A 405 -28.43 -10.14 -28.00
C LYS A 405 -29.72 -10.33 -28.80
N THR A 406 -30.35 -9.22 -29.19
CA THR A 406 -31.42 -9.22 -30.19
C THR A 406 -30.85 -9.36 -31.61
N ARG A 407 -31.69 -9.73 -32.59
CA ARG A 407 -31.24 -9.92 -33.99
C ARG A 407 -30.68 -8.62 -34.61
N ALA A 408 -31.18 -7.47 -34.18
CA ALA A 408 -30.71 -6.15 -34.58
C ALA A 408 -29.36 -5.79 -33.92
N SER A 409 -29.17 -6.06 -32.62
CA SER A 409 -27.90 -5.79 -31.94
C SER A 409 -26.76 -6.62 -32.54
N LYS A 410 -27.01 -7.91 -32.85
CA LYS A 410 -26.00 -8.79 -33.49
C LYS A 410 -25.52 -8.25 -34.84
N ALA A 411 -26.40 -7.62 -35.61
CA ALA A 411 -26.04 -7.04 -36.90
C ALA A 411 -25.16 -5.78 -36.72
N ALA A 412 -25.47 -4.94 -35.74
CA ALA A 412 -24.66 -3.76 -35.40
C ALA A 412 -23.28 -4.15 -34.83
N ASP A 413 -23.24 -5.13 -33.91
CA ASP A 413 -21.99 -5.64 -33.32
C ASP A 413 -21.05 -6.19 -34.40
N LYS A 414 -21.58 -6.91 -35.39
CA LYS A 414 -20.78 -7.45 -36.51
C LYS A 414 -20.07 -6.36 -37.30
N ILE A 415 -20.75 -5.23 -37.55
CA ILE A 415 -20.16 -4.08 -38.25
C ILE A 415 -19.06 -3.45 -37.39
N THR A 416 -19.29 -3.29 -36.08
CA THR A 416 -18.30 -2.71 -35.16
C THR A 416 -17.07 -3.60 -35.00
N LEU A 417 -17.25 -4.92 -34.92
CA LEU A 417 -16.16 -5.90 -34.86
C LEU A 417 -15.32 -5.87 -36.15
N GLN A 418 -15.97 -5.80 -37.31
CA GLN A 418 -15.27 -5.70 -38.58
C GLN A 418 -14.44 -4.41 -38.69
N LYS A 419 -14.99 -3.26 -38.26
CA LYS A 419 -14.22 -2.00 -38.19
C LYS A 419 -13.01 -2.08 -37.25
N LEU A 420 -13.12 -2.80 -36.14
CA LEU A 420 -12.00 -3.02 -35.22
C LEU A 420 -10.92 -3.91 -35.86
N ASP A 421 -11.32 -4.93 -36.60
CA ASP A 421 -10.41 -5.80 -37.35
C ASP A 421 -9.69 -5.05 -38.47
N ASP A 422 -10.42 -4.30 -39.28
CA ASP A 422 -9.84 -3.51 -40.36
C ASP A 422 -8.84 -2.47 -39.82
N LYS A 423 -9.18 -1.83 -38.68
CA LYS A 423 -8.28 -0.88 -38.00
C LYS A 423 -7.01 -1.58 -37.49
N PHE A 424 -7.16 -2.73 -36.83
CA PHE A 424 -6.02 -3.48 -36.31
C PHE A 424 -5.10 -3.99 -37.43
N GLN A 425 -5.66 -4.52 -38.52
CA GLN A 425 -4.88 -4.94 -39.69
C GLN A 425 -4.06 -3.77 -40.24
N LYS A 426 -4.69 -2.60 -40.42
CA LYS A 426 -3.99 -1.41 -40.90
C LYS A 426 -2.85 -0.99 -39.97
N GLU A 427 -3.09 -0.86 -38.67
CA GLU A 427 -2.07 -0.41 -37.71
C GLU A 427 -0.93 -1.44 -37.56
N THR A 428 -1.23 -2.74 -37.60
CA THR A 428 -0.20 -3.80 -37.53
C THR A 428 0.62 -3.94 -38.80
N GLU A 429 0.03 -3.69 -39.96
CA GLU A 429 0.74 -3.67 -41.24
C GLU A 429 1.66 -2.44 -41.33
N GLU A 430 1.22 -1.27 -40.85
CA GLU A 430 2.07 -0.08 -40.70
C GLU A 430 3.25 -0.36 -39.75
N LEU A 431 2.98 -1.00 -38.60
CA LEU A 431 4.02 -1.39 -37.63
C LEU A 431 5.03 -2.39 -38.23
N LYS A 432 4.55 -3.41 -38.96
CA LYS A 432 5.40 -4.40 -39.62
C LYS A 432 6.27 -3.75 -40.70
N ASN A 433 5.69 -2.87 -41.52
CA ASN A 433 6.45 -2.11 -42.53
C ASN A 433 7.54 -1.25 -41.91
N LEU A 434 7.26 -0.57 -40.80
CA LEU A 434 8.23 0.23 -40.07
C LEU A 434 9.37 -0.63 -39.52
N MET A 435 9.06 -1.80 -38.94
CA MET A 435 10.06 -2.75 -38.45
C MET A 435 10.96 -3.24 -39.60
N ILE A 436 10.39 -3.64 -40.73
CA ILE A 436 11.16 -4.12 -41.89
C ILE A 436 12.09 -3.02 -42.43
N THR A 437 11.62 -1.77 -42.47
CA THR A 437 12.42 -0.63 -42.92
C THR A 437 13.63 -0.41 -41.99
N LYS A 438 13.41 -0.45 -40.67
CA LYS A 438 14.48 -0.35 -39.67
C LYS A 438 15.45 -1.54 -39.73
N LEU A 439 14.93 -2.74 -39.94
CA LEU A 439 15.73 -3.96 -40.04
C LEU A 439 16.60 -3.96 -41.29
N LEU A 440 16.08 -3.50 -42.44
CA LEU A 440 16.88 -3.35 -43.67
C LEU A 440 18.04 -2.38 -43.48
N ALA A 441 17.80 -1.24 -42.83
CA ALA A 441 18.85 -0.25 -42.56
C ALA A 441 19.97 -0.80 -41.65
N LEU A 442 19.66 -1.73 -40.73
CA LEU A 442 20.69 -2.38 -39.89
C LEU A 442 21.53 -3.41 -40.65
N VAL A 443 20.99 -4.00 -41.72
CA VAL A 443 21.62 -5.13 -42.43
C VAL A 443 22.22 -4.75 -43.79
N GLU A 444 21.96 -3.53 -44.29
CA GLU A 444 22.37 -3.07 -45.63
C GLU A 444 23.88 -3.23 -45.90
N ASP A 445 24.73 -2.96 -44.90
CA ASP A 445 26.19 -3.01 -45.01
C ASP A 445 26.83 -4.29 -44.42
N GLN A 446 26.03 -5.29 -44.03
CA GLN A 446 26.51 -6.46 -43.28
C GLN A 446 26.44 -7.78 -44.05
N LYS A 447 27.44 -8.65 -43.82
CA LYS A 447 27.42 -10.02 -44.36
C LYS A 447 26.58 -10.92 -43.47
N ILE A 448 25.50 -11.45 -44.04
CA ILE A 448 24.56 -12.33 -43.34
C ILE A 448 25.13 -13.75 -43.22
N LEU A 449 25.22 -14.25 -42.00
CA LEU A 449 25.77 -15.58 -41.67
C LEU A 449 24.75 -16.72 -41.81
N GLY A 450 23.49 -16.38 -42.11
CA GLY A 450 22.35 -17.28 -42.25
C GLY A 450 21.39 -17.12 -41.06
N VAL A 451 20.08 -17.04 -41.33
CA VAL A 451 19.04 -16.92 -40.29
C VAL A 451 18.41 -18.28 -40.07
N LYS A 452 18.32 -18.69 -38.81
CA LYS A 452 17.76 -19.99 -38.41
C LYS A 452 16.44 -19.80 -37.66
N ASP A 453 15.58 -20.82 -37.76
CA ASP A 453 14.42 -20.96 -36.87
C ASP A 453 14.89 -21.46 -35.49
N THR A 454 14.06 -21.31 -34.47
CA THR A 454 14.18 -21.90 -33.13
C THR A 454 14.62 -23.37 -33.13
N ILE A 455 14.19 -24.14 -34.14
CA ILE A 455 14.50 -25.58 -34.32
C ILE A 455 15.87 -25.80 -34.98
N GLY A 456 16.56 -24.74 -35.41
CA GLY A 456 17.88 -24.77 -36.04
C GLY A 456 17.85 -24.94 -37.56
N THR A 457 16.66 -25.03 -38.17
CA THR A 457 16.46 -25.06 -39.61
C THR A 457 16.84 -23.72 -40.22
N GLU A 458 17.65 -23.72 -41.27
CA GLU A 458 18.09 -22.50 -41.96
C GLU A 458 16.94 -21.94 -42.82
N VAL A 459 16.42 -20.78 -42.42
CA VAL A 459 15.31 -20.08 -43.09
C VAL A 459 15.86 -19.15 -44.18
N ILE A 460 17.05 -18.60 -43.96
CA ILE A 460 17.77 -17.76 -44.92
C ILE A 460 19.18 -18.26 -45.06
N ALA A 461 19.56 -18.62 -46.29
CA ALA A 461 20.90 -19.12 -46.60
C ALA A 461 21.99 -18.07 -46.35
N LYS A 462 23.14 -18.54 -45.86
CA LYS A 462 24.36 -17.73 -45.71
C LYS A 462 24.72 -16.95 -46.99
N GLY A 463 24.87 -15.63 -46.87
CA GLY A 463 25.23 -14.74 -47.99
C GLY A 463 24.07 -14.27 -48.88
N ALA A 464 22.82 -14.65 -48.60
CA ALA A 464 21.65 -14.11 -49.30
C ALA A 464 21.46 -12.62 -48.99
N LYS A 465 21.03 -11.83 -49.98
CA LYS A 465 20.62 -10.43 -49.76
C LYS A 465 19.22 -10.39 -49.17
N LEU A 466 19.06 -9.77 -48.00
CA LEU A 466 17.74 -9.51 -47.43
C LEU A 466 17.05 -8.41 -48.25
N THR A 467 15.99 -8.77 -48.97
CA THR A 467 15.10 -7.81 -49.62
C THR A 467 13.81 -7.66 -48.81
N LYS A 468 13.12 -6.53 -48.99
CA LYS A 468 11.82 -6.25 -48.35
C LYS A 468 10.82 -7.42 -48.53
N SER A 469 10.75 -7.97 -49.74
CA SER A 469 9.86 -9.09 -50.08
C SER A 469 10.14 -10.38 -49.31
N VAL A 470 11.42 -10.66 -49.00
CA VAL A 470 11.78 -11.84 -48.21
C VAL A 470 11.38 -11.63 -46.75
N LEU A 471 11.69 -10.45 -46.19
CA LEU A 471 11.34 -10.10 -44.81
C LEU A 471 9.84 -10.07 -44.53
N GLU A 472 9.02 -9.68 -45.51
CA GLU A 472 7.56 -9.69 -45.38
C GLU A 472 6.99 -11.10 -45.19
N THR A 473 7.62 -12.11 -45.79
CA THR A 473 7.17 -13.51 -45.72
C THR A 473 7.65 -14.28 -44.49
N LEU A 474 8.56 -13.70 -43.70
CA LEU A 474 9.08 -14.33 -42.49
C LEU A 474 8.12 -14.21 -41.31
N ASP A 475 8.09 -15.26 -40.50
CA ASP A 475 7.49 -15.24 -39.17
C ASP A 475 8.56 -14.92 -38.13
N PHE A 476 8.52 -13.71 -37.59
CA PHE A 476 9.50 -13.24 -36.61
C PHE A 476 9.34 -13.88 -35.22
N THR A 477 8.28 -14.64 -34.98
CA THR A 477 8.09 -15.35 -33.69
C THR A 477 8.92 -16.62 -33.57
N SER A 478 9.26 -17.26 -34.69
CA SER A 478 10.00 -18.53 -34.72
C SER A 478 11.48 -18.37 -35.05
N LEU A 479 12.01 -17.15 -35.17
CA LEU A 479 13.41 -16.95 -35.56
C LEU A 479 14.36 -16.94 -34.36
N GLN A 480 15.53 -17.54 -34.52
CA GLN A 480 16.68 -17.29 -33.64
C GLN A 480 17.20 -15.88 -33.92
N LEU A 481 17.20 -15.02 -32.89
CA LEU A 481 17.56 -13.60 -33.01
C LEU A 481 19.04 -13.30 -32.79
N ASN A 482 19.88 -14.33 -32.71
CA ASN A 482 21.33 -14.22 -32.51
C ASN A 482 22.11 -14.62 -33.77
N ASN A 483 23.33 -14.08 -33.93
CA ASN A 483 24.28 -14.45 -34.99
C ASN A 483 23.82 -14.23 -36.44
N TRP A 484 23.02 -13.19 -36.71
CA TRP A 484 22.60 -12.85 -38.08
C TRP A 484 23.75 -12.29 -38.91
N THR A 485 24.65 -11.55 -38.27
CA THR A 485 25.79 -10.84 -38.86
C THR A 485 27.08 -11.16 -38.12
N THR A 486 28.22 -10.72 -38.66
CA THR A 486 29.53 -10.85 -38.00
C THR A 486 29.74 -9.85 -36.84
N ASP A 487 28.89 -8.83 -36.73
CA ASP A 487 28.99 -7.78 -35.70
C ASP A 487 28.04 -8.08 -34.53
N GLU A 488 28.60 -8.21 -33.33
CA GLU A 488 27.85 -8.49 -32.11
C GLU A 488 26.90 -7.34 -31.72
N ARG A 489 27.28 -6.08 -31.96
CA ARG A 489 26.43 -4.91 -31.68
C ARG A 489 25.19 -4.92 -32.56
N ILE A 490 25.36 -5.18 -33.85
CA ILE A 490 24.24 -5.21 -34.81
C ILE A 490 23.32 -6.39 -34.52
N ASN A 491 23.86 -7.55 -34.16
CA ASN A 491 23.05 -8.69 -33.71
C ASN A 491 22.20 -8.35 -32.48
N ASN A 492 22.76 -7.62 -31.51
CA ASN A 492 22.01 -7.15 -30.35
C ASN A 492 20.88 -6.18 -30.76
N LEU A 493 21.16 -5.20 -31.63
CA LEU A 493 20.16 -4.26 -32.14
C LEU A 493 19.03 -4.94 -32.92
N ILE A 494 19.37 -5.93 -33.77
CA ILE A 494 18.38 -6.74 -34.49
C ILE A 494 17.48 -7.49 -33.49
N SER A 495 18.09 -8.15 -32.49
CA SER A 495 17.33 -8.86 -31.45
C SER A 495 16.39 -7.92 -30.70
N ARG A 496 16.89 -6.75 -30.26
CA ARG A 496 16.08 -5.74 -29.56
C ARG A 496 14.96 -5.18 -30.42
N LEU A 497 15.22 -4.87 -31.70
CA LEU A 497 14.22 -4.38 -32.65
C LEU A 497 13.09 -5.39 -32.83
N VAL A 498 13.42 -6.67 -33.06
CA VAL A 498 12.40 -7.71 -33.24
C VAL A 498 11.62 -7.96 -31.96
N LEU A 499 12.28 -8.02 -30.80
CA LEU A 499 11.60 -8.17 -29.51
C LEU A 499 10.65 -7.00 -29.22
N ASN A 500 11.07 -5.76 -29.45
CA ASN A 500 10.23 -4.58 -29.26
C ASN A 500 9.01 -4.59 -30.20
N TYR A 501 9.19 -5.03 -31.46
CA TYR A 501 8.08 -5.23 -32.39
C TYR A 501 7.08 -6.27 -31.88
N LEU A 502 7.55 -7.44 -31.45
CA LEU A 502 6.71 -8.51 -30.92
C LEU A 502 5.95 -8.07 -29.67
N HIS A 503 6.61 -7.34 -28.76
CA HIS A 503 5.96 -6.76 -27.59
C HIS A 503 4.85 -5.80 -27.99
N LYS A 504 5.10 -4.89 -28.94
CA LYS A 504 4.11 -3.92 -29.39
C LYS A 504 2.92 -4.59 -30.10
N TYR A 505 3.19 -5.56 -30.96
CA TYR A 505 2.16 -6.35 -31.63
C TYR A 505 1.27 -7.09 -30.61
N ASN A 506 1.88 -7.76 -29.63
CA ASN A 506 1.16 -8.49 -28.59
C ASN A 506 0.30 -7.57 -27.72
N GLN A 507 0.76 -6.34 -27.42
CA GLN A 507 -0.06 -5.34 -26.73
C GLN A 507 -1.30 -4.95 -27.55
N MET A 508 -1.12 -4.65 -28.84
CA MET A 508 -2.23 -4.30 -29.73
C MET A 508 -3.23 -5.45 -29.89
N ASP A 509 -2.74 -6.68 -30.04
CA ASP A 509 -3.59 -7.89 -30.14
C ASP A 509 -4.38 -8.12 -28.85
N ALA A 510 -3.74 -7.95 -27.68
CA ALA A 510 -4.42 -8.06 -26.39
C ALA A 510 -5.52 -6.99 -26.23
N GLU A 511 -5.28 -5.75 -26.67
CA GLU A 511 -6.30 -4.70 -26.68
C GLU A 511 -7.48 -5.02 -27.60
N LEU A 512 -7.21 -5.53 -28.81
CA LEU A 512 -8.24 -5.94 -29.75
C LEU A 512 -9.10 -7.06 -29.15
N LYS A 513 -8.46 -8.11 -28.62
CA LYS A 513 -9.15 -9.24 -27.97
C LYS A 513 -10.03 -8.76 -26.82
N ARG A 514 -9.56 -7.84 -25.98
CA ARG A 514 -10.35 -7.24 -24.89
C ARG A 514 -11.57 -6.47 -25.41
N LYS A 515 -11.39 -5.61 -26.41
CA LYS A 515 -12.49 -4.84 -27.03
C LYS A 515 -13.52 -5.77 -27.67
N LYS A 516 -13.07 -6.79 -28.42
CA LYS A 516 -13.95 -7.80 -29.02
C LYS A 516 -14.71 -8.61 -27.97
N PHE A 517 -14.04 -9.04 -26.90
CA PHE A 517 -14.66 -9.81 -25.83
C PHE A 517 -15.76 -9.00 -25.14
N SER A 518 -15.48 -7.73 -24.80
CA SER A 518 -16.45 -6.82 -24.19
C SER A 518 -17.70 -6.62 -25.05
N ILE A 519 -17.55 -6.44 -26.37
CA ILE A 519 -18.70 -6.33 -27.30
C ILE A 519 -19.45 -7.66 -27.43
N THR A 520 -18.73 -8.78 -27.45
CA THR A 520 -19.31 -10.08 -27.81
C THR A 520 -20.00 -10.76 -26.63
N ILE A 521 -19.44 -10.71 -25.44
CA ILE A 521 -19.96 -11.44 -24.27
C ILE A 521 -20.67 -10.49 -23.31
N GLY A 522 -20.33 -9.19 -23.34
CA GLY A 522 -20.73 -8.24 -22.31
C GLY A 522 -19.97 -8.51 -21.01
N ASP A 523 -20.55 -8.08 -19.90
CA ASP A 523 -19.97 -8.36 -18.58
C ASP A 523 -20.31 -9.77 -18.12
N GLU A 524 -19.33 -10.45 -17.52
CA GLU A 524 -19.54 -11.76 -16.92
C GLU A 524 -20.22 -11.59 -15.55
N LEU A 525 -21.50 -11.98 -15.49
CA LEU A 525 -22.30 -11.95 -14.28
C LEU A 525 -22.62 -13.38 -13.80
N PRO A 526 -22.74 -13.61 -12.47
CA PRO A 526 -23.13 -14.90 -11.94
C PRO A 526 -24.46 -15.41 -12.53
N SER A 527 -24.62 -16.73 -12.58
CA SER A 527 -25.80 -17.37 -13.14
C SER A 527 -27.09 -16.87 -12.45
N GLY A 528 -28.09 -16.47 -13.25
CA GLY A 528 -29.36 -15.92 -12.76
C GLY A 528 -29.35 -14.40 -12.52
N ILE A 529 -28.21 -13.72 -12.66
CA ILE A 529 -28.11 -12.25 -12.60
C ILE A 529 -28.05 -11.71 -14.02
N ILE A 530 -28.92 -10.75 -14.32
CA ILE A 530 -29.03 -10.12 -15.65
C ILE A 530 -28.26 -8.79 -15.67
N GLN A 531 -28.41 -8.00 -14.62
CA GLN A 531 -27.73 -6.73 -14.43
C GLN A 531 -27.26 -6.60 -12.99
N MET A 532 -26.20 -5.84 -12.78
CA MET A 532 -25.69 -5.49 -11.46
C MET A 532 -25.29 -4.03 -11.45
N ALA A 533 -25.92 -3.23 -10.59
CA ALA A 533 -25.53 -1.86 -10.35
C ALA A 533 -24.62 -1.81 -9.12
N LYS A 534 -23.55 -1.03 -9.20
CA LYS A 534 -22.64 -0.72 -8.11
C LYS A 534 -22.53 0.79 -7.93
N VAL A 535 -22.58 1.23 -6.68
CA VAL A 535 -22.41 2.63 -6.29
C VAL A 535 -21.28 2.69 -5.27
N TYR A 536 -20.33 3.59 -5.52
CA TYR A 536 -19.19 3.83 -4.64
C TYR A 536 -19.43 5.13 -3.88
N ILE A 537 -19.42 5.05 -2.55
CA ILE A 537 -19.68 6.20 -1.68
C ILE A 537 -18.45 6.47 -0.85
N ALA A 538 -17.88 7.66 -1.01
CA ALA A 538 -16.81 8.14 -0.16
C ALA A 538 -17.38 8.77 1.10
N LYS A 539 -16.86 8.36 2.26
CA LYS A 539 -17.16 8.92 3.57
C LYS A 539 -15.89 9.45 4.20
N LYS A 540 -15.96 10.66 4.75
CA LYS A 540 -14.88 11.28 5.52
C LYS A 540 -15.09 10.91 6.99
N ARG A 541 -14.15 10.15 7.56
CA ARG A 541 -14.21 9.66 8.93
C ARG A 541 -13.24 10.42 9.81
N LYS A 542 -13.77 11.40 10.53
CA LYS A 542 -13.04 12.16 11.55
C LYS A 542 -12.71 11.28 12.75
N ILE A 543 -11.76 11.70 13.56
CA ILE A 543 -11.51 11.04 14.85
C ILE A 543 -12.62 11.42 15.83
N GLY A 544 -13.17 10.44 16.55
CA GLY A 544 -14.25 10.63 17.52
C GLY A 544 -13.99 9.96 18.87
N VAL A 545 -14.84 10.25 19.85
CA VAL A 545 -14.84 9.53 21.14
C VAL A 545 -15.20 8.07 20.89
N GLY A 546 -14.43 7.16 21.46
CA GLY A 546 -14.55 5.71 21.25
C GLY A 546 -13.65 5.15 20.14
N ASP A 547 -13.05 6.01 19.31
CA ASP A 547 -12.06 5.58 18.35
C ASP A 547 -10.76 5.15 19.02
N LYS A 548 -10.05 4.26 18.35
CA LYS A 548 -8.84 3.62 18.86
C LYS A 548 -7.60 4.20 18.20
N MET A 549 -6.65 4.61 19.01
CA MET A 549 -5.34 5.08 18.58
C MET A 549 -4.24 4.21 19.18
N ALA A 550 -3.05 4.26 18.57
CA ALA A 550 -1.87 3.61 19.12
C ALA A 550 -0.60 4.36 18.70
N GLY A 551 0.46 4.23 19.51
CA GLY A 551 1.83 4.46 19.03
C GLY A 551 2.47 3.17 18.53
N ARG A 552 3.73 3.25 18.11
CA ARG A 552 4.50 2.10 17.60
C ARG A 552 4.98 1.15 18.69
N HIS A 553 4.98 1.59 19.95
CA HIS A 553 5.51 0.88 21.11
C HIS A 553 4.46 0.02 21.83
N GLY A 554 3.43 -0.44 21.12
CA GLY A 554 2.33 -1.22 21.70
C GLY A 554 1.48 -0.46 22.74
N ASN A 555 1.58 0.87 22.78
CA ASN A 555 0.75 1.76 23.58
C ASN A 555 -0.55 2.05 22.83
N LYS A 556 -1.61 1.33 23.20
CA LYS A 556 -2.94 1.47 22.62
C LYS A 556 -3.83 2.24 23.56
N GLY A 557 -4.70 3.07 23.01
CA GLY A 557 -5.74 3.71 23.79
C GLY A 557 -7.02 4.02 23.03
N ILE A 558 -8.06 4.34 23.78
CA ILE A 558 -9.36 4.75 23.27
C ILE A 558 -9.54 6.23 23.58
N VAL A 559 -9.94 7.03 22.59
CA VAL A 559 -10.27 8.44 22.81
C VAL A 559 -11.48 8.51 23.74
N SER A 560 -11.29 8.98 24.97
CA SER A 560 -12.35 9.07 25.98
C SER A 560 -13.04 10.43 25.96
N LYS A 561 -12.26 11.49 25.70
CA LYS A 561 -12.76 12.87 25.68
C LYS A 561 -11.98 13.71 24.69
N ILE A 562 -12.74 14.48 23.91
CA ILE A 562 -12.22 15.59 23.11
C ILE A 562 -12.43 16.85 23.95
N VAL A 563 -11.34 17.54 24.28
CA VAL A 563 -11.30 18.70 25.17
C VAL A 563 -11.07 19.94 24.34
N ARG A 564 -11.76 21.04 24.68
CA ARG A 564 -11.59 22.31 23.98
C ARG A 564 -10.15 22.80 24.09
N GLN A 565 -9.68 23.50 23.07
CA GLN A 565 -8.29 23.92 22.99
C GLN A 565 -7.86 24.78 24.19
N GLU A 566 -8.75 25.66 24.67
CA GLU A 566 -8.51 26.53 25.83
C GLU A 566 -8.43 25.79 27.15
N ASP A 567 -9.05 24.61 27.28
CA ASP A 567 -9.06 23.81 28.50
C ASP A 567 -7.88 22.82 28.58
N MET A 568 -7.11 22.68 27.49
CA MET A 568 -5.98 21.75 27.42
C MET A 568 -4.79 22.28 28.21
N PRO A 569 -3.98 21.37 28.82
CA PRO A 569 -2.68 21.75 29.35
C PRO A 569 -1.84 22.43 28.27
N PHE A 570 -1.15 23.51 28.62
CA PHE A 570 -0.35 24.28 27.68
C PHE A 570 1.06 24.56 28.19
N LEU A 571 1.97 24.74 27.24
CA LEU A 571 3.38 25.06 27.45
C LEU A 571 3.58 26.53 27.85
N PRO A 572 4.75 26.92 28.40
CA PRO A 572 5.00 28.32 28.79
C PRO A 572 4.92 29.34 27.64
N ASP A 573 5.02 28.87 26.39
CA ASP A 573 4.87 29.68 25.18
C ASP A 573 3.40 29.82 24.72
N GLY A 574 2.45 29.29 25.48
CA GLY A 574 1.01 29.35 25.20
C GLY A 574 0.49 28.23 24.29
N ARG A 575 1.35 27.34 23.77
CA ARG A 575 0.90 26.25 22.90
C ARG A 575 0.23 25.13 23.71
N PRO A 576 -1.04 24.77 23.44
CA PRO A 576 -1.68 23.64 24.07
C PRO A 576 -1.13 22.33 23.51
N VAL A 577 -1.14 21.28 24.33
CA VAL A 577 -0.76 19.93 23.89
C VAL A 577 -1.86 19.31 23.04
N ASP A 578 -1.48 18.40 22.13
CA ASP A 578 -2.43 17.75 21.22
C ASP A 578 -3.09 16.53 21.89
N ILE A 579 -2.32 15.78 22.68
CA ILE A 579 -2.75 14.59 23.39
C ILE A 579 -2.21 14.60 24.83
N VAL A 580 -3.02 14.08 25.76
CA VAL A 580 -2.55 13.74 27.11
C VAL A 580 -2.65 12.23 27.33
N LEU A 581 -1.52 11.60 27.66
CA LEU A 581 -1.40 10.17 27.96
C LEU A 581 -1.11 9.94 29.43
N ASN A 582 -1.56 8.78 29.93
CA ASN A 582 -1.33 8.37 31.31
C ASN A 582 0.13 7.89 31.50
N PRO A 583 0.92 8.50 32.39
CA PRO A 583 2.30 8.09 32.62
C PRO A 583 2.40 6.71 33.29
N LEU A 584 1.37 6.26 34.02
CA LEU A 584 1.39 4.97 34.74
C LEU A 584 1.38 3.75 33.80
N GLY A 585 0.91 3.94 32.57
CA GLY A 585 0.89 2.91 31.54
C GLY A 585 2.28 2.54 31.00
N VAL A 586 3.31 3.37 31.22
CA VAL A 586 4.65 3.15 30.68
C VAL A 586 5.47 2.18 31.55
N PRO A 587 5.62 2.39 32.88
CA PRO A 587 6.41 1.47 33.71
C PRO A 587 5.77 0.09 33.84
N SER A 588 4.44 0.04 33.92
CA SER A 588 3.69 -1.22 34.04
C SER A 588 3.79 -2.12 32.81
N ARG A 589 4.05 -1.54 31.64
CA ARG A 589 4.16 -2.25 30.36
C ARG A 589 5.58 -2.38 29.85
N MET A 590 6.52 -1.72 30.51
CA MET A 590 7.94 -1.72 30.15
C MET A 590 8.18 -1.37 28.67
N ASN A 591 7.49 -0.34 28.16
CA ASN A 591 7.68 0.20 26.80
C ASN A 591 8.23 1.62 26.85
N LEU A 592 9.46 1.74 27.36
CA LEU A 592 10.14 3.02 27.57
C LEU A 592 10.53 3.69 26.24
N GLY A 593 10.61 2.94 25.14
CA GLY A 593 10.94 3.47 23.82
C GLY A 593 10.05 4.64 23.40
N GLN A 594 8.77 4.64 23.78
CA GLN A 594 7.84 5.74 23.47
C GLN A 594 8.25 7.08 24.09
N ILE A 595 8.90 7.06 25.26
CA ILE A 595 9.37 8.27 25.93
C ILE A 595 10.62 8.79 25.24
N PHE A 596 11.53 7.89 24.86
CA PHE A 596 12.73 8.24 24.10
C PHE A 596 12.37 8.80 22.72
N GLU A 597 11.40 8.20 22.04
CA GLU A 597 10.79 8.73 20.81
C GLU A 597 10.23 10.14 21.03
N ALA A 598 9.43 10.35 22.08
CA ALA A 598 8.84 11.66 22.39
C ALA A 598 9.90 12.75 22.60
N VAL A 599 10.97 12.43 23.35
CA VAL A 599 12.07 13.35 23.66
C VAL A 599 12.88 13.70 22.41
N LEU A 600 13.32 12.69 21.66
CA LEU A 600 14.12 12.90 20.45
C LEU A 600 13.29 13.58 19.35
N GLY A 601 12.01 13.20 19.23
CA GLY A 601 11.07 13.80 18.29
C GLY A 601 10.85 15.28 18.57
N ALA A 602 10.81 15.70 19.84
CA ALA A 602 10.69 17.12 20.19
C ALA A 602 11.91 17.94 19.77
N ALA A 603 13.12 17.38 19.94
CA ALA A 603 14.36 18.00 19.45
C ALA A 603 14.35 18.10 17.92
N GLY A 604 13.96 17.02 17.23
CA GLY A 604 13.87 16.98 15.76
C GLY A 604 12.88 17.97 15.19
N TYR A 605 11.68 18.05 15.78
CA TYR A 605 10.65 19.02 15.41
C TYR A 605 11.14 20.47 15.53
N ARG A 606 11.82 20.80 16.64
CA ARG A 606 12.30 22.16 16.90
C ARG A 606 13.47 22.57 16.01
N LEU A 607 14.32 21.61 15.62
CA LEU A 607 15.47 21.83 14.75
C LEU A 607 15.15 21.66 13.26
N GLY A 608 13.99 21.08 12.91
CA GLY A 608 13.63 20.76 11.53
C GLY A 608 14.43 19.59 10.95
N VAL A 609 14.82 18.62 11.78
CA VAL A 609 15.62 17.45 11.37
C VAL A 609 14.89 16.15 11.73
N LYS A 610 15.10 15.11 10.91
CA LYS A 610 14.65 13.75 11.19
C LYS A 610 15.84 12.90 11.67
N PHE A 611 15.54 11.89 12.48
CA PHE A 611 16.52 10.94 13.02
C PHE A 611 16.21 9.52 12.55
N ALA A 612 17.25 8.74 12.33
CA ALA A 612 17.15 7.29 12.18
C ALA A 612 17.78 6.64 13.42
N THR A 613 17.01 5.81 14.11
CA THR A 613 17.46 4.99 15.23
C THR A 613 17.12 3.53 14.95
N PRO A 614 17.97 2.83 14.17
CA PRO A 614 17.78 1.42 13.85
C PRO A 614 17.68 0.56 15.12
N ILE A 615 16.98 -0.58 15.02
CA ILE A 615 16.82 -1.48 16.17
C ILE A 615 18.16 -2.08 16.61
N PHE A 616 18.41 -2.10 17.92
CA PHE A 616 19.67 -2.60 18.52
C PHE A 616 20.97 -1.87 18.10
N ASP A 617 20.88 -0.79 17.33
CA ASP A 617 21.96 0.11 16.91
C ASP A 617 21.47 1.57 16.90
N GLY A 618 20.64 1.89 17.89
CA GLY A 618 19.92 3.15 18.01
C GLY A 618 20.64 4.22 18.82
N ALA A 619 20.00 5.39 18.94
CA ALA A 619 20.52 6.50 19.74
C ALA A 619 20.57 6.15 21.24
N HIS A 620 21.61 6.61 21.92
CA HIS A 620 21.76 6.45 23.37
C HIS A 620 21.19 7.63 24.14
N LEU A 621 21.01 7.45 25.46
CA LEU A 621 20.45 8.49 26.33
C LEU A 621 21.25 9.80 26.31
N ASP A 622 22.57 9.71 26.17
CA ASP A 622 23.46 10.86 26.05
C ASP A 622 23.21 11.63 24.74
N ASP A 623 22.93 10.93 23.64
CA ASP A 623 22.56 11.56 22.36
C ASP A 623 21.24 12.33 22.50
N LEU A 624 20.24 11.74 23.17
CA LEU A 624 18.97 12.41 23.43
C LEU A 624 19.18 13.72 24.22
N CYS A 625 20.08 13.71 25.20
CA CYS A 625 20.43 14.90 25.97
C CYS A 625 21.17 15.93 25.10
N GLU A 626 22.12 15.50 24.27
CA GLU A 626 22.84 16.39 23.36
C GLU A 626 21.90 17.08 22.37
N TRP A 627 20.97 16.33 21.77
CA TRP A 627 20.02 16.87 20.80
C TRP A 627 18.98 17.78 21.44
N THR A 628 18.52 17.47 22.65
CA THR A 628 17.64 18.37 23.40
C THR A 628 18.36 19.66 23.82
N ASP A 629 19.61 19.57 24.27
CA ASP A 629 20.46 20.72 24.59
C ASP A 629 20.67 21.60 23.33
N LYS A 630 20.98 21.00 22.17
CA LYS A 630 21.07 21.69 20.87
C LYS A 630 19.77 22.39 20.45
N ALA A 631 18.63 21.76 20.71
CA ALA A 631 17.31 22.33 20.42
C ALA A 631 16.90 23.44 21.41
N GLY A 632 17.65 23.65 22.50
CA GLY A 632 17.26 24.56 23.58
C GLY A 632 16.04 24.06 24.36
N LEU A 633 15.87 22.73 24.42
CA LEU A 633 14.83 22.06 25.22
C LEU A 633 15.43 21.61 26.55
N PRO A 634 14.65 21.56 27.64
CA PRO A 634 15.12 20.95 28.87
C PRO A 634 15.41 19.46 28.63
N ARG A 635 16.44 18.93 29.31
CA ARG A 635 16.76 17.50 29.27
C ARG A 635 15.55 16.64 29.59
N TYR A 636 15.42 15.53 28.87
CA TYR A 636 14.26 14.63 28.91
C TYR A 636 12.92 15.29 28.57
N CYS A 637 12.95 16.49 27.99
CA CYS A 637 11.77 17.31 27.74
C CYS A 637 10.86 17.46 28.98
N SER A 638 11.45 17.58 30.17
CA SER A 638 10.71 17.86 31.40
C SER A 638 10.30 19.34 31.42
N MET A 639 9.06 19.62 31.03
CA MET A 639 8.53 20.96 30.84
C MET A 639 7.50 21.31 31.92
N GLN A 640 7.47 22.60 32.29
CA GLN A 640 6.39 23.14 33.11
C GLN A 640 5.13 23.27 32.24
N LEU A 641 4.02 22.75 32.71
CA LEU A 641 2.70 22.91 32.08
C LEU A 641 1.80 23.77 32.97
N TYR A 642 0.77 24.33 32.35
CA TYR A 642 -0.27 25.15 32.99
C TYR A 642 -1.65 24.57 32.68
N ASP A 643 -2.57 24.58 33.64
CA ASP A 643 -3.97 24.15 33.43
C ASP A 643 -4.69 25.19 32.58
N GLY A 644 -5.21 24.78 31.42
CA GLY A 644 -5.97 25.67 30.54
C GLY A 644 -7.21 26.31 31.19
N ALA A 645 -7.83 25.62 32.16
CA ALA A 645 -9.04 26.10 32.82
C ALA A 645 -8.77 27.15 33.91
N THR A 646 -7.63 27.07 34.61
CA THR A 646 -7.31 28.00 35.72
C THR A 646 -6.19 28.98 35.39
N GLY A 647 -5.33 28.63 34.42
CA GLY A 647 -4.09 29.34 34.11
C GLY A 647 -2.95 29.08 35.10
N GLU A 648 -3.17 28.25 36.13
CA GLU A 648 -2.18 27.95 37.15
C GLU A 648 -1.18 26.89 36.67
N ALA A 649 0.08 27.00 37.13
CA ALA A 649 1.10 26.01 36.84
C ALA A 649 0.82 24.72 37.61
N PHE A 650 1.05 23.56 36.99
CA PHE A 650 1.05 22.29 37.74
C PHE A 650 2.21 22.20 38.72
N ASP A 651 1.99 21.55 39.86
CA ASP A 651 3.01 21.40 40.91
C ASP A 651 4.28 20.68 40.42
N GLN A 652 4.13 19.73 39.48
CA GLN A 652 5.23 18.95 38.92
C GLN A 652 5.34 19.17 37.42
N LYS A 653 6.58 19.19 36.93
CA LYS A 653 6.88 19.17 35.50
C LYS A 653 6.47 17.82 34.91
N ALA A 654 5.99 17.85 33.68
CA ALA A 654 5.65 16.65 32.92
C ALA A 654 6.62 16.48 31.75
N THR A 655 6.77 15.23 31.29
CA THR A 655 7.45 14.98 30.02
C THR A 655 6.50 15.37 28.89
N VAL A 656 6.95 16.29 28.03
CA VAL A 656 6.19 16.77 26.87
C VAL A 656 7.03 16.62 25.62
N GLY A 657 6.60 15.81 24.66
CA GLY A 657 7.40 15.50 23.48
C GLY A 657 6.58 15.27 22.23
N MET A 658 7.25 15.00 21.11
CA MET A 658 6.60 14.68 19.84
C MET A 658 6.58 13.16 19.63
N THR A 659 5.40 12.56 19.74
CA THR A 659 5.22 11.10 19.59
C THR A 659 4.54 10.80 18.26
N TYR A 660 4.98 9.73 17.59
CA TYR A 660 4.35 9.30 16.35
C TYR A 660 3.11 8.43 16.62
N MET A 661 1.94 8.96 16.30
CA MET A 661 0.65 8.37 16.63
C MET A 661 -0.12 7.91 15.39
N LEU A 662 -0.76 6.76 15.53
CA LEU A 662 -1.50 6.05 14.50
C LEU A 662 -2.99 6.04 14.84
N LYS A 663 -3.85 6.19 13.81
CA LYS A 663 -5.27 5.88 13.90
C LYS A 663 -5.51 4.46 13.43
N LEU A 664 -6.13 3.62 14.26
CA LEU A 664 -6.39 2.23 13.90
C LEU A 664 -7.75 2.07 13.20
N GLY A 665 -7.89 1.05 12.35
CA GLY A 665 -9.14 0.72 11.62
C GLY A 665 -10.32 0.26 12.50
N HIS A 666 -10.25 0.49 13.81
CA HIS A 666 -11.21 0.07 14.82
C HIS A 666 -12.07 1.25 15.25
N MET A 667 -12.89 1.77 14.34
CA MET A 667 -13.72 2.95 14.55
C MET A 667 -14.98 2.61 15.35
N VAL A 668 -15.47 3.56 16.14
CA VAL A 668 -16.67 3.39 16.99
C VAL A 668 -17.94 3.21 16.16
N GLU A 669 -18.07 3.94 15.06
CA GLU A 669 -19.24 3.91 14.17
C GLU A 669 -19.55 2.51 13.62
N ASP A 670 -18.51 1.70 13.41
CA ASP A 670 -18.66 0.34 12.87
C ASP A 670 -19.06 -0.68 13.96
N LYS A 671 -18.97 -0.30 15.24
CA LYS A 671 -19.23 -1.19 16.39
C LYS A 671 -20.53 -0.89 17.10
N MET A 672 -21.12 0.28 16.87
CA MET A 672 -22.41 0.63 17.45
C MET A 672 -23.52 -0.15 16.76
N HIS A 673 -24.17 -1.04 17.51
CA HIS A 673 -25.36 -1.75 17.07
C HIS A 673 -26.43 -1.69 18.16
N ALA A 674 -27.65 -1.34 17.77
CA ALA A 674 -28.81 -1.33 18.66
C ALA A 674 -29.99 -1.95 17.92
N ARG A 675 -30.78 -2.75 18.64
CA ARG A 675 -32.03 -3.34 18.16
C ARG A 675 -33.06 -3.15 19.26
N SER A 676 -34.17 -2.48 18.93
CA SER A 676 -35.31 -2.26 19.81
C SER A 676 -36.18 -3.49 19.93
#